data_AF-A0A930R307-F1
#
_entry.id   AF-A0A930R307-F1
#
_cell.length_a   1.000
_cell.length_b   1.000
_cell.length_c   1.000
_cell.angle_alpha   90.00
_cell.angle_beta   90.00
_cell.angle_gamma   90.00
#
_symmetry.space_group_name_H-M   'P 1'
#
loop_
_entity.id
_entity.type
_entity.pdbx_description
1 polymer ?
#
loop_
_entity_poly.entity_id
_entity_poly.type
_entity_poly.pdbx_seq_one_letter_code
_entity_poly.pdbx_strand_id
1 'polypeptide(L)'
;MLQKNIDGDLAFAHLQYINREAAFTSRGGCLAVGHHLPQWAQDSPLRFFHAADRFERVGGERYKEIVFSLPQELTLEQNREILDRFLEKHLAGHYYAWAVHEKVGAMSDGERHPHVHIMFSTREMDAVERTKERTPENFFRRANAEHPERGGCPKAEKWIGKDRRDYLLTLREDYARIQNEVLEKYNIPVRVSHLCLEAQKMQAEMRGDWVLAEILDRLPEDHTSPTSIVRDDDVVRRQKQLRKFNDQRTDKIIRRALCEDAEREDEAEQMLSAAQKTHDLLRTEIIAQYSKQDKEEIESLRAEMDAARKELDVLSASLVWGKDALEEARLDFLGEEGRAAWEDVMTLRRDLHEAEEFSASFHLPPDATEDEDVAMGELEIAMHERIQKLTRDYKTAAKKLQPHLKKLSERGTHKNIQKRINEYLFRNELPKARYMKALKAYSQLVEKTRCRLDEVRAGFAVPNKYTLMRDDLSLTLDDAAAMLRHAKQHADEQVRMKAAELAEAKKEVLSYERIIQIAENVYEHGGIKRLRERERKLAKDETYLANDQEKLESDERAFAAKPVPGALAIFGNQRDAYTKEKQELADRRAALGERARHLAEERDDCARLRQEIEERRETPEAEQKIQQIAVGIMRKNWSAVVKVKKITAELHALREKSDAADAQIDAVDGERDRRGGSARYRPSSKSGGSPMD
;
A
#
# COMPACT_ATOMS: atom_id res chain seq x y z
N MET A 1 -20.86 22.53 2.59
CA MET A 1 -20.44 23.30 3.79
C MET A 1 -21.65 23.99 4.40
N LEU A 2 -21.68 24.25 5.71
CA LEU A 2 -22.70 25.11 6.32
C LEU A 2 -22.24 26.57 6.22
N GLN A 3 -22.91 27.38 5.41
CA GLN A 3 -22.59 28.81 5.27
C GLN A 3 -23.48 29.66 6.19
N LYS A 4 -22.89 30.66 6.85
CA LYS A 4 -23.62 31.72 7.55
C LYS A 4 -23.75 32.90 6.60
N ASN A 5 -24.96 33.41 6.42
CA ASN A 5 -25.18 34.66 5.70
C ASN A 5 -24.79 35.85 6.61
N ILE A 6 -23.53 36.28 6.51
CA ILE A 6 -23.01 37.48 7.21
C ILE A 6 -22.90 38.66 6.22
N ASP A 7 -22.89 38.40 4.92
CA ASP A 7 -22.71 39.41 3.87
C ASP A 7 -24.05 39.83 3.26
N GLY A 8 -24.87 40.57 4.01
CA GLY A 8 -25.87 41.51 3.47
C GLY A 8 -26.96 41.03 2.48
N ASP A 9 -26.93 39.79 1.99
CA ASP A 9 -27.80 39.32 0.92
C ASP A 9 -29.15 38.87 1.50
N LEU A 10 -30.22 39.39 0.90
CA LEU A 10 -31.60 39.04 1.27
C LEU A 10 -31.82 37.56 0.97
N ALA A 11 -32.50 36.85 1.88
CA ALA A 11 -32.79 35.43 1.73
C ALA A 11 -33.57 35.14 0.44
N PHE A 12 -34.51 36.00 0.07
CA PHE A 12 -35.23 35.84 -1.20
C PHE A 12 -34.32 35.99 -2.43
N ALA A 13 -33.28 36.84 -2.37
CA ALA A 13 -32.37 37.07 -3.48
C ALA A 13 -31.46 35.85 -3.72
N HIS A 14 -30.99 35.22 -2.63
CA HIS A 14 -30.25 33.96 -2.74
C HIS A 14 -31.16 32.82 -3.25
N LEU A 15 -32.43 32.75 -2.81
CA LEU A 15 -33.38 31.78 -3.36
C LEU A 15 -33.51 31.92 -4.89
N GLN A 16 -33.70 33.14 -5.39
CA GLN A 16 -33.80 33.39 -6.84
C GLN A 16 -32.51 32.99 -7.57
N TYR A 17 -31.34 33.17 -6.93
CA TYR A 17 -30.06 32.72 -7.45
C TYR A 17 -29.98 31.19 -7.59
N ILE A 18 -30.38 30.44 -6.55
CA ILE A 18 -30.34 28.97 -6.59
C ILE A 18 -31.42 28.39 -7.51
N ASN A 19 -32.61 28.99 -7.61
CA ASN A 19 -33.64 28.51 -8.54
C ASN A 19 -33.39 28.92 -10.00
N ARG A 20 -32.37 29.75 -10.26
CA ARG A 20 -32.11 30.38 -11.58
C ARG A 20 -33.32 31.18 -12.09
N GLU A 21 -33.99 31.89 -11.19
CA GLU A 21 -35.13 32.73 -11.50
C GLU A 21 -34.70 34.19 -11.77
N ALA A 22 -35.62 34.98 -12.34
CA ALA A 22 -35.44 36.40 -12.58
C ALA A 22 -34.13 36.75 -13.34
N ALA A 23 -33.20 37.46 -12.70
CA ALA A 23 -31.94 37.90 -13.30
C ALA A 23 -30.95 36.74 -13.58
N PHE A 24 -31.25 35.52 -13.10
CA PHE A 24 -30.32 34.38 -13.15
C PHE A 24 -30.72 33.29 -14.14
N THR A 25 -31.82 33.46 -14.89
CA THR A 25 -32.32 32.50 -15.89
C THR A 25 -31.26 32.15 -16.94
N SER A 26 -30.47 33.13 -17.37
CA SER A 26 -29.40 32.95 -18.37
C SER A 26 -28.25 32.05 -17.90
N ARG A 27 -28.11 31.80 -16.59
CA ARG A 27 -27.05 30.91 -16.08
C ARG A 27 -27.38 29.43 -16.29
N GLY A 28 -28.66 29.04 -16.44
CA GLY A 28 -29.11 27.66 -16.67
C GLY A 28 -28.66 26.62 -15.63
N GLY A 29 -28.84 25.33 -15.94
CA GLY A 29 -28.31 24.18 -15.20
C GLY A 29 -28.99 23.86 -13.86
N CYS A 30 -30.17 24.40 -13.60
CA CYS A 30 -31.04 23.93 -12.51
C CYS A 30 -31.91 22.80 -13.06
N LEU A 31 -31.74 21.59 -12.55
CA LEU A 31 -32.43 20.40 -13.02
C LEU A 31 -33.76 20.17 -12.29
N ALA A 32 -33.79 20.48 -11.00
CA ALA A 32 -34.95 20.24 -10.15
C ALA A 32 -34.97 21.19 -8.96
N VAL A 33 -36.18 21.51 -8.49
CA VAL A 33 -36.42 22.26 -7.26
C VAL A 33 -37.44 21.52 -6.40
N GLY A 34 -37.46 21.82 -5.10
CA GLY A 34 -38.47 21.32 -4.17
C GLY A 34 -38.42 22.05 -2.83
N HIS A 35 -39.43 21.82 -1.99
CA HIS A 35 -39.59 22.56 -0.74
C HIS A 35 -40.44 21.83 0.30
N HIS A 36 -40.30 22.24 1.55
CA HIS A 36 -41.20 21.93 2.65
C HIS A 36 -41.52 23.24 3.37
N LEU A 37 -42.76 23.69 3.27
CA LEU A 37 -43.17 25.05 3.65
C LEU A 37 -44.49 25.03 4.44
N PRO A 38 -44.76 26.06 5.25
CA PRO A 38 -46.05 26.21 5.90
C PRO A 38 -47.13 26.60 4.89
N GLN A 39 -48.39 26.30 5.20
CA GLN A 39 -49.56 26.60 4.37
C GLN A 39 -49.66 28.10 4.03
N TRP A 40 -49.30 28.99 4.96
CA TRP A 40 -49.33 30.43 4.70
C TRP A 40 -48.36 30.88 3.60
N ALA A 41 -47.33 30.08 3.29
CA ALA A 41 -46.41 30.35 2.20
C ALA A 41 -47.00 29.98 0.82
N GLN A 42 -48.11 29.23 0.77
CA GLN A 42 -48.82 28.83 -0.45
C GLN A 42 -47.87 28.25 -1.51
N ASP A 43 -47.09 27.24 -1.10
CA ASP A 43 -46.10 26.55 -1.95
C ASP A 43 -45.08 27.49 -2.63
N SER A 44 -44.85 28.68 -2.05
CA SER A 44 -43.89 29.65 -2.57
C SER A 44 -42.70 29.80 -1.61
N PRO A 45 -41.54 29.21 -1.95
CA PRO A 45 -40.31 29.47 -1.22
C PRO A 45 -39.99 30.96 -1.12
N LEU A 46 -40.28 31.72 -2.19
CA LEU A 46 -40.05 33.17 -2.24
C LEU A 46 -40.84 33.88 -1.14
N ARG A 47 -42.11 33.53 -0.92
CA ARG A 47 -42.93 34.10 0.14
C ARG A 47 -42.39 33.78 1.53
N PHE A 48 -41.93 32.55 1.74
CA PHE A 48 -41.34 32.14 3.02
C PHE A 48 -40.06 32.91 3.34
N PHE A 49 -39.10 32.96 2.40
CA PHE A 49 -37.82 33.64 2.63
C PHE A 49 -37.96 35.17 2.65
N HIS A 50 -38.93 35.74 1.92
CA HIS A 50 -39.27 37.16 2.06
C HIS A 50 -39.87 37.47 3.45
N ALA A 51 -40.67 36.55 4.02
CA ALA A 51 -41.14 36.68 5.39
C ALA A 51 -39.98 36.60 6.39
N ALA A 52 -38.99 35.72 6.15
CA ALA A 52 -37.77 35.65 6.97
C ALA A 52 -36.98 36.97 6.91
N ASP A 53 -36.82 37.57 5.72
CA ASP A 53 -36.16 38.88 5.56
C ASP A 53 -36.89 40.01 6.30
N ARG A 54 -38.23 39.98 6.31
CA ARG A 54 -39.07 41.01 6.90
C ARG A 54 -39.21 40.91 8.41
N PHE A 55 -39.38 39.70 8.95
CA PHE A 55 -39.82 39.48 10.33
C PHE A 55 -38.73 38.94 11.26
N GLU A 56 -37.62 38.41 10.73
CA GLU A 56 -36.46 38.08 11.57
C GLU A 56 -35.76 39.38 12.00
N ARG A 57 -35.19 39.39 13.21
CA ARG A 57 -34.52 40.57 13.76
C ARG A 57 -33.33 41.01 12.89
N VAL A 58 -32.99 42.30 12.97
CA VAL A 58 -31.73 42.81 12.39
C VAL A 58 -30.53 42.04 12.96
N GLY A 59 -29.64 41.57 12.08
CA GLY A 59 -28.53 40.69 12.45
C GLY A 59 -28.93 39.27 12.90
N GLY A 60 -30.21 38.91 12.76
CA GLY A 60 -30.72 37.57 12.99
C GLY A 60 -30.40 36.63 11.84
N GLU A 61 -30.19 35.36 12.16
CA GLU A 61 -30.01 34.32 11.14
C GLU A 61 -31.35 34.00 10.47
N ARG A 62 -31.51 34.46 9.23
CA ARG A 62 -32.72 34.32 8.40
C ARG A 62 -32.86 32.93 7.80
N TYR A 63 -31.74 32.35 7.38
CA TYR A 63 -31.62 30.97 6.89
C TYR A 63 -30.19 30.46 7.12
N LYS A 64 -30.01 29.15 6.99
CA LYS A 64 -28.72 28.50 6.73
C LYS A 64 -28.77 27.78 5.40
N GLU A 65 -27.60 27.61 4.80
CA GLU A 65 -27.45 26.85 3.57
C GLU A 65 -26.57 25.61 3.80
N ILE A 66 -27.03 24.48 3.27
CA ILE A 66 -26.24 23.27 3.10
C ILE A 66 -26.02 23.07 1.60
N VAL A 67 -24.75 22.93 1.22
CA VAL A 67 -24.35 22.54 -0.14
C VAL A 67 -23.51 21.28 -0.09
N PHE A 68 -23.89 20.28 -0.88
CA PHE A 68 -23.10 19.07 -1.12
C PHE A 68 -23.19 18.62 -2.59
N SER A 69 -22.11 18.02 -3.07
CA SER A 69 -22.05 17.36 -4.39
C SER A 69 -22.92 16.12 -4.40
N LEU A 70 -23.44 15.70 -5.54
CA LEU A 70 -24.11 14.43 -5.76
C LEU A 70 -23.23 13.53 -6.67
N PRO A 71 -23.34 12.20 -6.60
CA PRO A 71 -22.66 11.31 -7.56
C PRO A 71 -23.03 11.61 -9.01
N GLN A 72 -22.03 11.68 -9.89
CA GLN A 72 -22.25 11.86 -11.34
C GLN A 72 -22.61 10.55 -12.05
N GLU A 73 -22.32 9.43 -11.39
CA GLU A 73 -22.60 8.07 -11.82
C GLU A 73 -24.09 7.73 -11.72
N LEU A 74 -24.85 8.49 -10.92
CA LEU A 74 -26.28 8.31 -10.70
C LEU A 74 -27.13 9.24 -11.57
N THR A 75 -28.33 8.79 -11.93
CA THR A 75 -29.33 9.65 -12.57
C THR A 75 -29.89 10.68 -11.59
N LEU A 76 -30.63 11.68 -12.10
CA LEU A 76 -31.27 12.69 -11.25
C LEU A 76 -32.26 12.05 -10.27
N GLU A 77 -33.01 11.04 -10.70
CA GLU A 77 -33.99 10.32 -9.89
C GLU A 77 -33.31 9.54 -8.76
N GLN A 78 -32.19 8.88 -9.07
CA GLN A 78 -31.39 8.16 -8.07
C GLN A 78 -30.72 9.13 -7.08
N ASN A 79 -30.23 10.27 -7.57
CA ASN A 79 -29.69 11.32 -6.72
C ASN A 79 -30.75 11.97 -5.81
N ARG A 80 -32.01 12.03 -6.26
CA ARG A 80 -33.13 12.46 -5.41
C ARG A 80 -33.33 11.55 -4.22
N GLU A 81 -33.11 10.23 -4.36
CA GLU A 81 -33.18 9.31 -3.22
C GLU A 81 -32.18 9.65 -2.11
N ILE A 82 -30.96 10.09 -2.47
CA ILE A 82 -29.96 10.57 -1.49
C ILE A 82 -30.48 11.83 -0.80
N LEU A 83 -30.99 12.78 -1.59
CA LEU A 83 -31.50 14.05 -1.10
C LEU A 83 -32.68 13.84 -0.14
N ASP A 84 -33.67 13.04 -0.52
CA ASP A 84 -34.88 12.79 0.26
C ASP A 84 -34.55 12.11 1.60
N ARG A 85 -33.66 11.11 1.60
CA ARG A 85 -33.18 10.46 2.83
C ARG A 85 -32.44 11.45 3.74
N PHE A 86 -31.63 12.34 3.17
CA PHE A 86 -30.93 13.37 3.94
C PHE A 86 -31.89 14.41 4.54
N LEU A 87 -32.87 14.88 3.75
CA LEU A 87 -33.90 15.81 4.19
C LEU A 87 -34.75 15.21 5.30
N GLU A 88 -35.21 13.97 5.14
CA GLU A 88 -36.00 13.26 6.14
C GLU A 88 -35.22 13.13 7.45
N LYS A 89 -33.94 12.72 7.38
CA LYS A 89 -33.12 12.51 8.57
C LYS A 89 -32.81 13.81 9.33
N HIS A 90 -32.47 14.89 8.62
CA HIS A 90 -31.88 16.07 9.24
C HIS A 90 -32.78 17.31 9.24
N LEU A 91 -33.76 17.38 8.34
CA LEU A 91 -34.59 18.56 8.07
C LEU A 91 -36.10 18.31 8.12
N ALA A 92 -36.59 17.12 8.47
CA ALA A 92 -38.02 16.85 8.63
C ALA A 92 -38.72 17.82 9.61
N GLY A 93 -38.00 18.30 10.63
CA GLY A 93 -38.46 19.29 11.59
C GLY A 93 -38.34 20.76 11.15
N HIS A 94 -37.91 21.04 9.91
CA HIS A 94 -37.60 22.38 9.43
C HIS A 94 -38.33 22.70 8.13
N TYR A 95 -38.61 24.00 7.91
CA TYR A 95 -39.02 24.50 6.61
C TYR A 95 -37.81 24.84 5.74
N TYR A 96 -37.83 24.42 4.49
CA TYR A 96 -36.72 24.51 3.56
C TYR A 96 -37.15 24.62 2.09
N ALA A 97 -36.22 25.04 1.25
CA ALA A 97 -36.28 24.89 -0.20
C ALA A 97 -34.92 24.42 -0.72
N TRP A 98 -34.92 23.65 -1.79
CA TRP A 98 -33.71 23.12 -2.39
C TRP A 98 -33.74 23.22 -3.92
N ALA A 99 -32.54 23.25 -4.51
CA ALA A 99 -32.34 23.23 -5.96
C ALA A 99 -31.16 22.32 -6.31
N VAL A 100 -31.38 21.37 -7.23
CA VAL A 100 -30.33 20.49 -7.78
C VAL A 100 -29.77 21.13 -9.05
N HIS A 101 -28.47 21.36 -9.08
CA HIS A 101 -27.75 21.93 -10.21
C HIS A 101 -26.87 20.88 -10.86
N GLU A 102 -26.76 20.93 -12.19
CA GLU A 102 -25.75 20.18 -12.93
C GLU A 102 -25.16 21.08 -14.01
N LYS A 103 -23.83 21.23 -13.95
CA LYS A 103 -23.02 21.93 -14.95
C LYS A 103 -21.68 21.22 -15.08
N VAL A 104 -20.98 21.47 -16.17
CA VAL A 104 -19.56 21.11 -16.26
C VAL A 104 -18.81 21.87 -15.16
N GLY A 105 -18.12 21.14 -14.30
CA GLY A 105 -17.33 21.75 -13.24
C GLY A 105 -16.18 22.53 -13.87
N ALA A 106 -16.04 23.81 -13.53
CA ALA A 106 -14.96 24.66 -14.03
C ALA A 106 -13.55 24.15 -13.65
N MET A 107 -13.49 23.27 -12.65
CA MET A 107 -12.29 22.59 -12.18
C MET A 107 -12.28 21.09 -12.52
N SER A 108 -13.25 20.58 -13.28
CA SER A 108 -13.48 19.14 -13.44
C SER A 108 -13.07 18.61 -14.83
N ASP A 109 -12.25 19.35 -15.58
CA ASP A 109 -11.72 18.94 -16.89
C ASP A 109 -12.77 18.42 -17.89
N GLY A 110 -13.97 19.00 -17.87
CA GLY A 110 -15.09 18.62 -18.74
C GLY A 110 -16.14 17.71 -18.08
N GLU A 111 -15.88 17.20 -16.87
CA GLU A 111 -16.82 16.35 -16.14
C GLU A 111 -17.98 17.16 -15.52
N ARG A 112 -19.13 16.48 -15.37
CA ARG A 112 -20.33 17.05 -14.75
C ARG A 112 -20.12 17.15 -13.24
N HIS A 113 -20.69 18.19 -12.64
CA HIS A 113 -20.65 18.38 -11.19
C HIS A 113 -22.07 18.58 -10.66
N PRO A 114 -22.86 17.49 -10.52
CA PRO A 114 -24.17 17.58 -9.91
C PRO A 114 -24.00 17.92 -8.42
N HIS A 115 -24.79 18.86 -7.93
CA HIS A 115 -24.79 19.29 -6.53
C HIS A 115 -26.14 19.86 -6.15
N VAL A 116 -26.43 19.93 -4.86
CA VAL A 116 -27.69 20.50 -4.35
C VAL A 116 -27.39 21.66 -3.41
N HIS A 117 -28.19 22.71 -3.55
CA HIS A 117 -28.31 23.81 -2.60
C HIS A 117 -29.57 23.59 -1.76
N ILE A 118 -29.45 23.63 -0.44
CA ILE A 118 -30.59 23.50 0.50
C ILE A 118 -30.59 24.72 1.41
N MET A 119 -31.56 25.60 1.23
CA MET A 119 -31.82 26.73 2.13
C MET A 119 -32.89 26.33 3.13
N PHE A 120 -32.65 26.54 4.42
CA PHE A 120 -33.61 26.17 5.47
C PHE A 120 -33.63 27.17 6.62
N SER A 121 -34.77 27.24 7.33
CA SER A 121 -34.87 27.99 8.58
C SER A 121 -34.29 27.18 9.73
N THR A 122 -33.43 27.78 10.55
CA THR A 122 -32.90 27.12 11.76
C THR A 122 -33.91 27.01 12.89
N ARG A 123 -35.11 27.56 12.68
CA ARG A 123 -36.27 27.36 13.55
C ARG A 123 -36.83 25.96 13.35
N GLU A 124 -37.02 25.23 14.43
CA GLU A 124 -37.55 23.86 14.44
C GLU A 124 -39.04 23.89 14.79
N MET A 125 -39.83 23.08 14.08
CA MET A 125 -41.26 22.93 14.30
C MET A 125 -41.50 22.25 15.66
N ASP A 126 -41.88 23.06 16.64
CA ASP A 126 -42.32 22.60 17.95
C ASP A 126 -43.75 22.01 17.90
N ALA A 127 -44.23 21.48 19.03
CA ALA A 127 -45.56 20.87 19.10
C ALA A 127 -46.68 21.85 18.73
N VAL A 128 -46.49 23.15 19.02
CA VAL A 128 -47.46 24.19 18.66
C VAL A 128 -47.49 24.36 17.14
N GLU A 129 -46.34 24.50 16.49
CA GLU A 129 -46.25 24.68 15.04
C GLU A 129 -46.85 23.49 14.29
N ARG A 130 -46.57 22.26 14.76
CA ARG A 130 -47.08 21.03 14.16
C ARG A 130 -48.59 20.88 14.28
N THR A 131 -49.18 21.42 15.35
CA THR A 131 -50.64 21.35 15.57
C THR A 131 -51.35 22.49 14.86
N LYS A 132 -50.77 23.70 14.92
CA LYS A 132 -51.30 24.91 14.32
C LYS A 132 -50.14 25.83 13.95
N GLU A 133 -49.94 25.95 12.64
CA GLU A 133 -48.92 26.83 12.09
C GLU A 133 -49.05 28.27 12.61
N ARG A 134 -47.92 28.86 12.99
CA ARG A 134 -47.88 30.28 13.36
C ARG A 134 -48.03 31.16 12.13
N THR A 135 -48.53 32.37 12.35
CA THR A 135 -48.47 33.42 11.33
C THR A 135 -47.00 33.73 10.98
N PRO A 136 -46.70 34.25 9.77
CA PRO A 136 -45.33 34.55 9.38
C PRO A 136 -44.61 35.43 10.41
N GLU A 137 -45.26 36.49 10.90
CA GLU A 137 -44.69 37.37 11.91
C GLU A 137 -44.37 36.63 13.21
N ASN A 138 -45.30 35.80 13.71
CA ASN A 138 -45.09 35.07 14.95
C ASN A 138 -44.00 34.01 14.80
N PHE A 139 -43.94 33.28 13.68
CA PHE A 139 -42.92 32.26 13.44
C PHE A 139 -41.49 32.80 13.64
N PHE A 140 -41.21 33.99 13.11
CA PHE A 140 -39.88 34.63 13.18
C PHE A 140 -39.65 35.50 14.44
N ARG A 141 -40.61 35.60 15.37
CA ARG A 141 -40.39 36.29 16.66
C ARG A 141 -39.45 35.50 17.57
N ARG A 142 -39.00 36.12 18.66
CA ARG A 142 -38.23 35.42 19.71
C ARG A 142 -39.10 34.29 20.29
N ALA A 143 -38.50 33.12 20.46
CA ALA A 143 -39.18 32.01 21.12
C ALA A 143 -39.40 32.32 22.60
N ASN A 144 -40.54 31.87 23.14
CA ASN A 144 -40.89 31.98 24.54
C ASN A 144 -40.91 30.56 25.12
N ALA A 145 -39.96 30.26 26.02
CA ALA A 145 -39.84 28.92 26.60
C ALA A 145 -40.94 28.60 27.61
N GLU A 146 -41.47 29.61 28.31
CA GLU A 146 -42.53 29.45 29.31
C GLU A 146 -43.91 29.31 28.66
N HIS A 147 -44.14 30.05 27.57
CA HIS A 147 -45.41 30.07 26.83
C HIS A 147 -45.16 30.01 25.31
N PRO A 148 -44.86 28.82 24.75
CA PRO A 148 -44.50 28.66 23.33
C PRO A 148 -45.54 29.18 22.34
N GLU A 149 -46.83 29.16 22.72
CA GLU A 149 -47.94 29.69 21.93
C GLU A 149 -47.94 31.22 21.81
N ARG A 150 -47.21 31.91 22.68
CA ARG A 150 -47.06 33.38 22.70
C ARG A 150 -45.73 33.86 22.09
N GLY A 151 -44.88 32.93 21.63
CA GLY A 151 -43.59 33.23 21.02
C GLY A 151 -43.45 32.67 19.61
N GLY A 152 -42.29 32.92 19.01
CA GLY A 152 -41.92 32.28 17.74
C GLY A 152 -41.34 30.88 17.91
N CYS A 153 -41.10 30.19 16.79
CA CYS A 153 -40.52 28.86 16.82
C CYS A 153 -39.08 28.90 17.36
N PRO A 154 -38.69 28.00 18.27
CA PRO A 154 -37.33 27.94 18.80
C PRO A 154 -36.34 27.65 17.69
N LYS A 155 -35.14 28.26 17.76
CA LYS A 155 -34.01 27.87 16.90
C LYS A 155 -33.39 26.60 17.48
N ALA A 156 -33.15 25.60 16.64
CA ALA A 156 -32.62 24.32 17.11
C ALA A 156 -31.16 24.47 17.55
N GLU A 157 -30.86 23.99 18.76
CA GLU A 157 -29.51 24.11 19.34
C GLU A 157 -28.45 23.45 18.46
N LYS A 158 -28.78 22.34 17.78
CA LYS A 158 -27.89 21.66 16.83
C LYS A 158 -27.37 22.55 15.68
N TRP A 159 -28.08 23.63 15.35
CA TRP A 159 -27.69 24.56 14.28
C TRP A 159 -26.99 25.83 14.79
N ILE A 160 -27.40 26.34 15.95
CA ILE A 160 -26.97 27.66 16.46
C ILE A 160 -26.09 27.57 17.71
N GLY A 161 -26.11 26.44 18.39
CA GLY A 161 -25.50 26.21 19.69
C GLY A 161 -23.98 26.06 19.67
N LYS A 162 -23.45 25.68 20.84
CA LYS A 162 -22.02 25.41 21.03
C LYS A 162 -21.58 24.14 20.30
N ASP A 163 -22.40 23.10 20.33
CA ASP A 163 -22.08 21.76 19.78
C ASP A 163 -22.44 21.62 18.30
N ARG A 164 -22.75 22.73 17.61
CA ARG A 164 -23.07 22.72 16.16
C ARG A 164 -21.97 22.11 15.30
N ARG A 165 -20.71 22.13 15.78
CA ARG A 165 -19.58 21.52 15.08
C ARG A 165 -19.71 20.00 15.06
N ASP A 166 -20.12 19.41 16.18
CA ASP A 166 -20.26 17.96 16.30
C ASP A 166 -21.42 17.48 15.44
N TYR A 167 -22.53 18.24 15.42
CA TYR A 167 -23.64 17.96 14.51
C TYR A 167 -23.25 18.07 13.02
N LEU A 168 -22.35 18.99 12.66
CA LEU A 168 -21.79 19.04 11.29
C LEU A 168 -20.96 17.78 10.96
N LEU A 169 -20.26 17.20 11.93
CA LEU A 169 -19.54 15.93 11.70
C LEU A 169 -20.53 14.78 11.49
N THR A 170 -21.59 14.70 12.30
CA THR A 170 -22.67 13.72 12.12
C THR A 170 -23.35 13.87 10.75
N LEU A 171 -23.63 15.09 10.30
CA LEU A 171 -24.20 15.36 8.97
C LEU A 171 -23.31 14.82 7.84
N ARG A 172 -21.98 14.98 7.97
CA ARG A 172 -21.03 14.50 6.96
C ARG A 172 -20.94 12.98 6.94
N GLU A 173 -20.92 12.36 8.12
CA GLU A 173 -20.94 10.90 8.27
C GLU A 173 -22.21 10.30 7.67
N ASP A 174 -23.37 10.84 8.04
CA ASP A 174 -24.66 10.39 7.53
C ASP A 174 -24.80 10.59 6.03
N TYR A 175 -24.33 11.73 5.52
CA TYR A 175 -24.33 11.98 4.08
C TYR A 175 -23.49 10.93 3.33
N ALA A 176 -22.27 10.65 3.79
CA ALA A 176 -21.41 9.63 3.18
C ALA A 176 -22.06 8.23 3.25
N ARG A 177 -22.70 7.91 4.38
CA ARG A 177 -23.40 6.62 4.56
C ARG A 177 -24.59 6.48 3.62
N ILE A 178 -25.48 7.47 3.56
CA ILE A 178 -26.64 7.49 2.65
C ILE A 178 -26.18 7.38 1.20
N GLN A 179 -25.17 8.17 0.81
CA GLN A 179 -24.61 8.13 -0.55
C GLN A 179 -24.08 6.74 -0.89
N ASN A 180 -23.32 6.10 0.01
CA ASN A 180 -22.78 4.77 -0.21
C ASN A 180 -23.87 3.69 -0.31
N GLU A 181 -24.91 3.75 0.53
CA GLU A 181 -26.06 2.84 0.48
C GLU A 181 -26.79 2.93 -0.87
N VAL A 182 -26.96 4.14 -1.42
CA VAL A 182 -27.62 4.35 -2.71
C VAL A 182 -26.72 3.91 -3.87
N LEU A 183 -25.42 4.21 -3.82
CA LEU A 183 -24.44 3.71 -4.81
C LEU A 183 -24.43 2.18 -4.85
N GLU A 184 -24.49 1.52 -3.69
CA GLU A 184 -24.57 0.06 -3.58
C GLU A 184 -25.86 -0.49 -4.18
N LYS A 185 -27.01 0.13 -3.86
CA LYS A 185 -28.33 -0.26 -4.38
C LYS A 185 -28.38 -0.28 -5.91
N TYR A 186 -27.66 0.64 -6.56
CA TYR A 186 -27.60 0.75 -8.02
C TYR A 186 -26.32 0.15 -8.63
N ASN A 187 -25.65 -0.75 -7.91
CA ASN A 187 -24.49 -1.50 -8.37
C ASN A 187 -23.33 -0.61 -8.87
N ILE A 188 -23.16 0.58 -8.29
CA ILE A 188 -22.04 1.46 -8.58
C ILE A 188 -20.85 1.06 -7.69
N PRO A 189 -19.71 0.62 -8.26
CA PRO A 189 -18.56 0.09 -7.51
C PRO A 189 -17.66 1.21 -7.00
N VAL A 190 -18.26 2.24 -6.41
CA VAL A 190 -17.57 3.41 -5.84
C VAL A 190 -18.09 3.66 -4.43
N ARG A 191 -17.20 4.13 -3.56
CA ARG A 191 -17.53 4.56 -2.20
C ARG A 191 -16.85 5.89 -1.88
N VAL A 192 -17.49 6.65 -1.00
CA VAL A 192 -16.97 7.89 -0.44
C VAL A 192 -16.76 7.74 1.07
N SER A 193 -15.91 8.59 1.64
CA SER A 193 -15.68 8.66 3.08
C SER A 193 -15.73 10.10 3.56
N HIS A 194 -16.33 10.29 4.74
CA HIS A 194 -16.37 11.57 5.44
C HIS A 194 -15.10 11.83 6.26
N LEU A 195 -14.27 10.80 6.45
CA LEU A 195 -13.04 10.85 7.23
C LEU A 195 -11.95 11.64 6.48
N CYS A 196 -11.04 12.26 7.22
CA CYS A 196 -9.85 12.85 6.62
C CYS A 196 -8.94 11.76 6.02
N LEU A 197 -8.01 12.16 5.15
CA LEU A 197 -7.06 11.25 4.51
C LEU A 197 -6.25 10.46 5.56
N GLU A 198 -5.83 11.10 6.63
CA GLU A 198 -5.07 10.48 7.73
C GLU A 198 -5.84 9.33 8.39
N ALA A 199 -7.12 9.55 8.74
CA ALA A 199 -7.95 8.52 9.34
C ALA A 199 -8.26 7.37 8.38
N GLN A 200 -8.46 7.67 7.08
CA GLN A 200 -8.64 6.64 6.06
C GLN A 200 -7.36 5.80 5.87
N LYS A 201 -6.19 6.44 5.87
CA LYS A 201 -4.88 5.79 5.78
C LYS A 201 -4.69 4.83 6.95
N MET A 202 -4.93 5.29 8.18
CA MET A 202 -4.85 4.45 9.37
C MET A 202 -5.78 3.24 9.28
N GLN A 203 -7.01 3.40 8.79
CA GLN A 203 -7.92 2.27 8.57
C GLN A 203 -7.40 1.27 7.52
N ALA A 204 -6.76 1.75 6.46
CA ALA A 204 -6.15 0.91 5.44
C ALA A 204 -4.94 0.13 6.01
N GLU A 205 -4.09 0.78 6.81
CA GLU A 205 -2.95 0.13 7.48
C GLU A 205 -3.41 -0.93 8.49
N MET A 206 -4.43 -0.63 9.30
CA MET A 206 -4.96 -1.58 10.29
C MET A 206 -5.49 -2.87 9.67
N ARG A 207 -5.99 -2.82 8.43
CA ARG A 207 -6.44 -4.00 7.69
C ARG A 207 -5.37 -4.62 6.78
N GLY A 208 -4.15 -4.07 6.77
CA GLY A 208 -3.04 -4.53 5.94
C GLY A 208 -3.13 -4.14 4.45
N ASP A 209 -3.96 -3.15 4.10
CA ASP A 209 -4.08 -2.62 2.73
C ASP A 209 -3.07 -1.49 2.51
N TRP A 210 -1.80 -1.88 2.39
CA TRP A 210 -0.67 -0.95 2.29
C TRP A 210 -0.69 -0.11 1.00
N VAL A 211 -1.22 -0.68 -0.09
CA VAL A 211 -1.33 0.04 -1.37
C VAL A 211 -2.38 1.15 -1.24
N LEU A 212 -3.54 0.90 -0.64
CA LEU A 212 -4.50 1.97 -0.36
C LEU A 212 -3.95 2.99 0.62
N ALA A 213 -3.23 2.57 1.67
CA ALA A 213 -2.59 3.48 2.61
C ALA A 213 -1.65 4.45 1.89
N GLU A 214 -0.82 3.95 0.98
CA GLU A 214 0.08 4.80 0.17
C GLU A 214 -0.71 5.73 -0.77
N ILE A 215 -1.81 5.27 -1.39
CA ILE A 215 -2.69 6.13 -2.22
C ILE A 215 -3.27 7.29 -1.39
N LEU A 216 -3.66 7.00 -0.14
CA LEU A 216 -4.27 7.97 0.79
C LEU A 216 -3.24 8.91 1.42
N ASP A 217 -1.98 8.49 1.52
CA ASP A 217 -0.84 9.28 1.97
C ASP A 217 -0.47 10.36 0.94
N ARG A 218 -1.30 11.40 0.86
CA ARG A 218 -1.16 12.50 -0.10
C ARG A 218 -1.67 13.81 0.46
N LEU A 219 -1.18 14.91 -0.10
CA LEU A 219 -1.64 16.24 0.27
C LEU A 219 -3.12 16.44 -0.12
N PRO A 220 -3.97 16.94 0.80
CA PRO A 220 -5.36 17.28 0.52
C PRO A 220 -5.46 18.51 -0.39
N GLU A 221 -6.58 18.63 -1.09
CA GLU A 221 -6.91 19.82 -1.89
C GLU A 221 -7.42 20.94 -0.98
N ASP A 222 -7.10 22.19 -1.32
CA ASP A 222 -7.59 23.38 -0.64
C ASP A 222 -8.92 23.86 -1.24
N HIS A 223 -9.69 24.59 -0.44
CA HIS A 223 -10.90 25.23 -0.91
C HIS A 223 -10.60 26.37 -1.91
N THR A 224 -11.25 26.34 -3.07
CA THR A 224 -11.18 27.39 -4.09
C THR A 224 -12.48 28.17 -4.17
N SER A 225 -12.39 29.50 -4.13
CA SER A 225 -13.58 30.35 -4.27
C SER A 225 -14.05 30.42 -5.73
N PRO A 226 -15.36 30.62 -6.00
CA PRO A 226 -15.85 30.83 -7.36
C PRO A 226 -15.11 31.95 -8.12
N THR A 227 -14.76 33.03 -7.43
CA THR A 227 -14.00 34.15 -8.00
C THR A 227 -12.59 33.72 -8.41
N SER A 228 -11.90 32.96 -7.56
CA SER A 228 -10.57 32.43 -7.88
C SER A 228 -10.61 31.48 -9.07
N ILE A 229 -11.67 30.66 -9.18
CA ILE A 229 -11.90 29.73 -10.31
C ILE A 229 -12.07 30.50 -11.62
N VAL A 230 -12.90 31.55 -11.63
CA VAL A 230 -13.13 32.38 -12.83
C VAL A 230 -11.86 33.12 -13.27
N ARG A 231 -11.06 33.59 -12.32
CA ARG A 231 -9.80 34.30 -12.61
C ARG A 231 -8.62 33.39 -12.93
N ASP A 232 -8.76 32.09 -12.65
CA ASP A 232 -7.68 31.10 -12.71
C ASP A 232 -6.44 31.56 -11.93
N ASP A 233 -6.63 32.09 -10.72
CA ASP A 233 -5.54 32.63 -9.89
C ASP A 233 -4.55 31.53 -9.44
N ASP A 234 -3.44 31.92 -8.81
CA ASP A 234 -2.36 31.00 -8.41
C ASP A 234 -2.81 29.87 -7.46
N VAL A 235 -3.86 30.09 -6.66
CA VAL A 235 -4.47 29.02 -5.85
C VAL A 235 -5.05 27.92 -6.75
N VAL A 236 -5.77 28.30 -7.81
CA VAL A 236 -6.39 27.37 -8.75
C VAL A 236 -5.33 26.64 -9.57
N ARG A 237 -4.29 27.35 -10.04
CA ARG A 237 -3.17 26.73 -10.77
C ARG A 237 -2.42 25.72 -9.90
N ARG A 238 -2.15 26.04 -8.64
CA ARG A 238 -1.54 25.11 -7.67
C ARG A 238 -2.42 23.89 -7.43
N GLN A 239 -3.74 24.05 -7.30
CA GLN A 239 -4.66 22.92 -7.16
C GLN A 239 -4.69 22.01 -8.39
N LYS A 240 -4.67 22.58 -9.62
CA LYS A 240 -4.54 21.80 -10.86
C LYS A 240 -3.23 21.01 -10.92
N GLN A 241 -2.12 21.63 -10.53
CA GLN A 241 -0.80 20.97 -10.46
C GLN A 241 -0.79 19.84 -9.42
N LEU A 242 -1.35 20.09 -8.23
CA LEU A 242 -1.48 19.09 -7.17
C LEU A 242 -2.31 17.89 -7.61
N ARG A 243 -3.43 18.12 -8.31
CA ARG A 243 -4.25 17.05 -8.90
C ARG A 243 -3.46 16.19 -9.87
N LYS A 244 -2.78 16.81 -10.84
CA LYS A 244 -1.93 16.10 -11.80
C LYS A 244 -0.82 15.30 -11.12
N PHE A 245 -0.18 15.88 -10.11
CA PHE A 245 0.84 15.20 -9.31
C PHE A 245 0.26 13.97 -8.59
N ASN A 246 -0.87 14.13 -7.90
CA ASN A 246 -1.55 13.04 -7.19
C ASN A 246 -2.01 11.92 -8.14
N ASP A 247 -2.50 12.26 -9.33
CA ASP A 247 -2.92 11.28 -10.33
C ASP A 247 -1.72 10.50 -10.88
N GLN A 248 -0.63 11.18 -11.22
CA GLN A 248 0.63 10.53 -11.64
C GLN A 248 1.24 9.64 -10.55
N ARG A 249 1.14 10.05 -9.28
CA ARG A 249 1.57 9.25 -8.15
C ARG A 249 0.72 8.00 -8.01
N THR A 250 -0.60 8.12 -8.08
CA THR A 250 -1.54 6.98 -8.02
C THR A 250 -1.31 6.00 -9.17
N ASP A 251 -1.09 6.51 -10.39
CA ASP A 251 -0.70 5.70 -11.55
C ASP A 251 0.54 4.84 -11.29
N LYS A 252 1.58 5.42 -10.68
CA LYS A 252 2.81 4.70 -10.36
C LYS A 252 2.60 3.62 -9.30
N ILE A 253 1.81 3.93 -8.27
CA ILE A 253 1.50 2.99 -7.18
C ILE A 253 0.77 1.78 -7.74
N ILE A 254 -0.29 2.00 -8.52
CA ILE A 254 -1.10 0.91 -9.11
C ILE A 254 -0.29 0.11 -10.13
N ARG A 255 0.52 0.75 -10.97
CA ARG A 255 1.41 0.03 -11.89
C ARG A 255 2.40 -0.86 -11.15
N ARG A 256 3.01 -0.35 -10.06
CA ARG A 256 3.93 -1.14 -9.24
C ARG A 256 3.21 -2.34 -8.63
N ALA A 257 2.03 -2.14 -8.03
CA ALA A 257 1.24 -3.22 -7.44
C ALA A 257 0.85 -4.30 -8.48
N LEU A 258 0.46 -3.89 -9.69
CA LEU A 258 0.16 -4.82 -10.79
C LEU A 258 1.41 -5.57 -11.27
N CYS A 259 2.57 -4.91 -11.36
CA CYS A 259 3.82 -5.56 -11.74
C CYS A 259 4.27 -6.58 -10.68
N GLU A 260 4.23 -6.22 -9.41
CA GLU A 260 4.55 -7.13 -8.30
C GLU A 260 3.59 -8.34 -8.27
N ASP A 261 2.31 -8.13 -8.59
CA ASP A 261 1.34 -9.22 -8.69
C ASP A 261 1.59 -10.13 -9.90
N ALA A 262 1.95 -9.56 -11.05
CA ALA A 262 2.30 -10.32 -12.25
C ALA A 262 3.59 -11.13 -12.06
N GLU A 263 4.61 -10.59 -11.38
CA GLU A 263 5.82 -11.34 -11.03
C GLU A 263 5.49 -12.55 -10.14
N ARG A 264 4.57 -12.39 -9.18
CA ARG A 264 4.08 -13.51 -8.33
C ARG A 264 3.30 -14.55 -9.13
N GLU A 265 2.49 -14.13 -10.10
CA GLU A 265 1.77 -15.01 -11.01
C GLU A 265 2.74 -15.84 -11.85
N ASP A 266 3.73 -15.18 -12.49
CA ASP A 266 4.77 -15.84 -13.29
C ASP A 266 5.57 -16.88 -12.46
N GLU A 267 5.98 -16.52 -11.24
CA GLU A 267 6.66 -17.44 -10.32
C GLU A 267 5.79 -18.67 -10.00
N ALA A 268 4.49 -18.47 -9.78
CA ALA A 268 3.55 -19.54 -9.49
C ALA A 268 3.35 -20.45 -10.72
N GLU A 269 3.20 -19.88 -11.91
CA GLU A 269 3.08 -20.64 -13.16
C GLU A 269 4.33 -21.46 -13.46
N GLN A 270 5.52 -20.89 -13.28
CA GLN A 270 6.79 -21.60 -13.46
C GLN A 270 6.93 -22.77 -12.49
N MET A 271 6.63 -22.54 -11.21
CA MET A 271 6.66 -23.59 -10.18
C MET A 271 5.67 -24.71 -10.49
N LEU A 272 4.44 -24.34 -10.88
CA LEU A 272 3.40 -25.30 -11.27
C LEU A 272 3.82 -26.12 -12.49
N SER A 273 4.34 -25.46 -13.53
CA SER A 273 4.80 -26.11 -14.76
C SER A 273 5.94 -27.10 -14.50
N ALA A 274 6.93 -26.71 -13.70
CA ALA A 274 8.05 -27.59 -13.33
C ALA A 274 7.59 -28.80 -12.51
N ALA A 275 6.75 -28.57 -11.49
CA ALA A 275 6.18 -29.64 -10.69
C ALA A 275 5.28 -30.57 -11.54
N GLN A 276 4.48 -30.02 -12.45
CA GLN A 276 3.59 -30.80 -13.31
C GLN A 276 4.37 -31.70 -14.27
N LYS A 277 5.41 -31.19 -14.92
CA LYS A 277 6.28 -32.01 -15.80
C LYS A 277 6.86 -33.20 -15.04
N THR A 278 7.33 -32.98 -13.82
CA THR A 278 7.87 -34.05 -12.98
C THR A 278 6.77 -35.01 -12.54
N HIS A 279 5.59 -34.52 -12.18
CA HIS A 279 4.44 -35.35 -11.84
C HIS A 279 4.04 -36.25 -13.03
N ASP A 280 3.94 -35.72 -14.25
CA ASP A 280 3.54 -36.51 -15.43
C ASP A 280 4.56 -37.63 -15.74
N LEU A 281 5.85 -37.35 -15.58
CA LEU A 281 6.90 -38.38 -15.68
C LEU A 281 6.74 -39.44 -14.58
N LEU A 282 6.51 -39.02 -13.34
CA LEU A 282 6.32 -39.95 -12.23
C LEU A 282 5.06 -40.78 -12.39
N ARG A 283 4.00 -40.24 -12.99
CA ARG A 283 2.74 -40.95 -13.24
C ARG A 283 2.87 -42.03 -14.31
N THR A 284 3.66 -41.77 -15.35
CA THR A 284 3.85 -42.68 -16.49
C THR A 284 4.94 -43.74 -16.25
N GLU A 285 5.72 -43.62 -15.18
CA GLU A 285 6.77 -44.59 -14.86
C GLU A 285 6.23 -46.03 -14.68
N ILE A 286 6.91 -47.00 -15.28
CA ILE A 286 6.60 -48.43 -15.12
C ILE A 286 7.26 -48.96 -13.84
N ILE A 287 6.43 -49.23 -12.83
CA ILE A 287 6.89 -49.72 -11.51
C ILE A 287 6.70 -51.23 -11.31
N ALA A 288 6.21 -51.95 -12.33
CA ALA A 288 5.92 -53.38 -12.28
C ALA A 288 7.14 -54.26 -11.90
N GLN A 289 8.35 -53.75 -12.13
CA GLN A 289 9.60 -54.44 -11.84
C GLN A 289 10.05 -54.38 -10.37
N TYR A 290 9.51 -53.46 -9.56
CA TYR A 290 9.95 -53.25 -8.17
C TYR A 290 9.29 -54.20 -7.16
N SER A 291 9.74 -54.16 -5.91
CA SER A 291 9.18 -54.97 -4.82
C SER A 291 7.71 -54.61 -4.56
N LYS A 292 6.94 -55.52 -3.98
CA LYS A 292 5.53 -55.26 -3.65
C LYS A 292 5.37 -54.04 -2.72
N GLN A 293 6.25 -53.93 -1.73
CA GLN A 293 6.23 -52.82 -0.78
C GLN A 293 6.55 -51.47 -1.44
N ASP A 294 7.58 -51.41 -2.29
CA ASP A 294 7.94 -50.17 -2.99
C ASP A 294 6.86 -49.72 -3.98
N LYS A 295 6.17 -50.69 -4.61
CA LYS A 295 5.03 -50.41 -5.49
C LYS A 295 3.89 -49.75 -4.73
N GLU A 296 3.45 -50.37 -3.63
CA GLU A 296 2.35 -49.85 -2.80
C GLU A 296 2.67 -48.43 -2.27
N GLU A 297 3.93 -48.19 -1.89
CA GLU A 297 4.38 -46.88 -1.44
C GLU A 297 4.37 -45.83 -2.57
N ILE A 298 4.93 -46.15 -3.75
CA ILE A 298 4.95 -45.24 -4.90
C ILE A 298 3.52 -44.96 -5.40
N GLU A 299 2.63 -45.95 -5.40
CA GLU A 299 1.22 -45.77 -5.75
C GLU A 299 0.48 -44.86 -4.76
N SER A 300 0.75 -45.00 -3.46
CA SER A 300 0.23 -44.09 -2.44
C SER A 300 0.68 -42.66 -2.68
N LEU A 301 1.97 -42.45 -2.92
CA LEU A 301 2.54 -41.12 -3.19
C LEU A 301 1.97 -40.51 -4.47
N ARG A 302 1.76 -41.29 -5.53
CA ARG A 302 1.07 -40.84 -6.76
C ARG A 302 -0.36 -40.38 -6.46
N ALA A 303 -1.12 -41.13 -5.67
CA ALA A 303 -2.48 -40.75 -5.30
C ALA A 303 -2.51 -39.45 -4.46
N GLU A 304 -1.54 -39.27 -3.56
CA GLU A 304 -1.36 -38.02 -2.81
C GLU A 304 -1.03 -36.84 -3.73
N MET A 305 -0.16 -37.03 -4.73
CA MET A 305 0.16 -36.01 -5.73
C MET A 305 -1.05 -35.63 -6.57
N ASP A 306 -1.84 -36.61 -7.02
CA ASP A 306 -3.09 -36.38 -7.76
C ASP A 306 -4.12 -35.61 -6.92
N ALA A 307 -4.22 -35.92 -5.62
CA ALA A 307 -5.10 -35.19 -4.70
C ALA A 307 -4.64 -33.74 -4.50
N ALA A 308 -3.34 -33.53 -4.26
CA ALA A 308 -2.76 -32.20 -4.12
C ALA A 308 -2.90 -31.36 -5.40
N ARG A 309 -2.79 -31.99 -6.58
CA ARG A 309 -3.01 -31.31 -7.86
C ARG A 309 -4.46 -30.87 -8.02
N LYS A 310 -5.42 -31.73 -7.69
CA LYS A 310 -6.84 -31.36 -7.72
C LYS A 310 -7.17 -30.22 -6.75
N GLU A 311 -6.55 -30.20 -5.57
CA GLU A 311 -6.69 -29.07 -4.64
C GLU A 311 -6.23 -27.75 -5.27
N LEU A 312 -5.09 -27.76 -5.99
CA LEU A 312 -4.62 -26.58 -6.72
C LEU A 312 -5.60 -26.12 -7.80
N ASP A 313 -6.16 -27.06 -8.57
CA ASP A 313 -7.12 -26.72 -9.63
C ASP A 313 -8.41 -26.10 -9.04
N VAL A 314 -8.82 -26.52 -7.85
CA VAL A 314 -9.96 -25.91 -7.13
C VAL A 314 -9.61 -24.50 -6.63
N LEU A 315 -8.40 -24.31 -6.08
CA LEU A 315 -7.97 -23.01 -5.58
C LEU A 315 -7.77 -22.00 -6.72
N SER A 316 -7.21 -22.42 -7.85
CA SER A 316 -6.95 -21.56 -9.01
C SER A 316 -8.23 -21.04 -9.65
N ALA A 317 -9.33 -21.83 -9.64
CA ALA A 317 -10.61 -21.43 -10.22
C ALA A 317 -11.24 -20.17 -9.61
N SER A 318 -10.84 -19.78 -8.40
CA SER A 318 -11.34 -18.59 -7.68
C SER A 318 -10.31 -17.47 -7.56
N LEU A 319 -9.15 -17.64 -8.19
CA LEU A 319 -7.99 -16.79 -8.03
C LEU A 319 -8.00 -15.67 -9.07
N VAL A 320 -7.80 -14.43 -8.64
CA VAL A 320 -7.72 -13.27 -9.55
C VAL A 320 -6.35 -12.60 -9.41
N TRP A 321 -5.55 -12.69 -10.47
CA TRP A 321 -4.24 -12.02 -10.57
C TRP A 321 -4.35 -10.64 -11.21
N GLY A 322 -3.23 -9.93 -11.34
CA GLY A 322 -3.19 -8.51 -11.68
C GLY A 322 -3.82 -8.19 -13.03
N LYS A 323 -3.62 -9.06 -14.02
CA LYS A 323 -4.21 -8.88 -15.36
C LYS A 323 -5.74 -8.98 -15.31
N ASP A 324 -6.26 -10.02 -14.65
CA ASP A 324 -7.69 -10.24 -14.52
C ASP A 324 -8.34 -9.17 -13.62
N ALA A 325 -7.67 -8.77 -12.53
CA ALA A 325 -8.09 -7.69 -11.66
C ALA A 325 -8.21 -6.35 -12.42
N LEU A 326 -7.29 -6.07 -13.35
CA LEU A 326 -7.35 -4.91 -14.23
C LEU A 326 -8.52 -4.99 -15.21
N GLU A 327 -8.78 -6.17 -15.78
CA GLU A 327 -9.90 -6.38 -16.69
C GLU A 327 -11.26 -6.24 -15.97
N GLU A 328 -11.46 -6.96 -14.86
CA GLU A 328 -12.66 -6.89 -14.03
C GLU A 328 -12.91 -5.47 -13.52
N ALA A 329 -11.87 -4.78 -13.06
CA ALA A 329 -11.98 -3.38 -12.65
C ALA A 329 -12.39 -2.44 -13.79
N ARG A 330 -12.13 -2.77 -15.07
CA ARG A 330 -12.62 -1.98 -16.21
C ARG A 330 -14.05 -2.34 -16.57
N LEU A 331 -14.39 -3.63 -16.52
CA LEU A 331 -15.75 -4.14 -16.79
C LEU A 331 -16.79 -3.60 -15.81
N ASP A 332 -16.37 -3.37 -14.57
CA ASP A 332 -17.16 -2.72 -13.54
C ASP A 332 -17.63 -1.30 -13.92
N PHE A 333 -16.90 -0.58 -14.78
CA PHE A 333 -17.23 0.79 -15.23
C PHE A 333 -17.73 0.89 -16.68
N LEU A 334 -17.88 -0.23 -17.39
CA LEU A 334 -18.41 -0.24 -18.76
C LEU A 334 -19.95 -0.13 -18.81
N GLY A 335 -20.63 -0.45 -17.70
CA GLY A 335 -22.09 -0.61 -17.65
C GLY A 335 -22.56 -1.87 -18.39
N GLU A 336 -23.86 -2.15 -18.37
CA GLU A 336 -24.41 -3.37 -18.99
C GLU A 336 -24.20 -3.41 -20.51
N GLU A 337 -24.51 -2.31 -21.20
CA GLU A 337 -24.31 -2.19 -22.65
C GLU A 337 -22.84 -2.30 -23.05
N GLY A 338 -21.94 -1.68 -22.27
CA GLY A 338 -20.50 -1.73 -22.54
C GLY A 338 -19.90 -3.11 -22.27
N ARG A 339 -20.42 -3.84 -21.26
CA ARG A 339 -20.04 -5.24 -21.00
C ARG A 339 -20.50 -6.16 -22.12
N ALA A 340 -21.74 -6.04 -22.58
CA ALA A 340 -22.22 -6.80 -23.73
C ALA A 340 -21.37 -6.52 -24.99
N ALA A 341 -21.04 -5.26 -25.26
CA ALA A 341 -20.16 -4.89 -26.37
C ALA A 341 -18.73 -5.43 -26.22
N TRP A 342 -18.21 -5.53 -24.99
CA TRP A 342 -16.91 -6.15 -24.70
C TRP A 342 -16.94 -7.65 -24.97
N GLU A 343 -17.96 -8.34 -24.47
CA GLU A 343 -18.17 -9.78 -24.64
C GLU A 343 -18.32 -10.16 -26.13
N ASP A 344 -19.09 -9.39 -26.90
CA ASP A 344 -19.21 -9.54 -28.35
C ASP A 344 -17.83 -9.46 -29.03
N VAL A 345 -17.02 -8.45 -28.67
CA VAL A 345 -15.68 -8.26 -29.24
C VAL A 345 -14.74 -9.40 -28.87
N MET A 346 -14.77 -9.86 -27.62
CA MET A 346 -13.91 -10.95 -27.16
C MET A 346 -14.29 -12.29 -27.78
N THR A 347 -15.58 -12.57 -27.90
CA THR A 347 -16.09 -13.77 -28.58
C THR A 347 -15.66 -13.79 -30.03
N LEU A 348 -15.91 -12.70 -30.77
CA LEU A 348 -15.51 -12.60 -32.18
C LEU A 348 -14.00 -12.66 -32.39
N ARG A 349 -13.21 -12.12 -31.45
CA ARG A 349 -11.75 -12.20 -31.48
C ARG A 349 -11.26 -13.65 -31.30
N ARG A 350 -11.86 -14.39 -30.37
CA ARG A 350 -11.55 -15.82 -30.15
C ARG A 350 -11.93 -16.64 -31.39
N ASP A 351 -13.16 -16.50 -31.87
CA ASP A 351 -13.65 -17.25 -33.02
C ASP A 351 -12.82 -16.97 -34.29
N LEU A 352 -12.35 -15.73 -34.45
CA LEU A 352 -11.44 -15.35 -35.53
C LEU A 352 -10.08 -16.03 -35.39
N HIS A 353 -9.50 -16.03 -34.19
CA HIS A 353 -8.21 -16.69 -33.93
C HIS A 353 -8.28 -18.20 -34.16
N GLU A 354 -9.33 -18.87 -33.65
CA GLU A 354 -9.56 -20.31 -33.87
C GLU A 354 -9.76 -20.63 -35.36
N ALA A 355 -10.46 -19.76 -36.10
CA ALA A 355 -10.63 -19.93 -37.54
C ALA A 355 -9.31 -19.77 -38.31
N GLU A 356 -8.48 -18.79 -37.93
CA GLU A 356 -7.15 -18.60 -38.50
C GLU A 356 -6.22 -19.79 -38.21
N GLU A 357 -6.21 -20.30 -36.98
CA GLU A 357 -5.41 -21.46 -36.57
C GLU A 357 -5.86 -22.74 -37.30
N PHE A 358 -7.18 -22.98 -37.36
CA PHE A 358 -7.73 -24.11 -38.10
C PHE A 358 -7.38 -24.04 -39.59
N SER A 359 -7.52 -22.87 -40.21
CA SER A 359 -7.14 -22.66 -41.62
C SER A 359 -5.64 -22.88 -41.86
N ALA A 360 -4.78 -22.52 -40.89
CA ALA A 360 -3.34 -22.73 -40.99
C ALA A 360 -2.93 -24.20 -40.80
N SER A 361 -3.79 -25.04 -40.20
CA SER A 361 -3.53 -26.47 -39.97
C SER A 361 -3.72 -27.35 -41.21
N PHE A 362 -4.23 -26.78 -42.30
CA PHE A 362 -4.50 -27.51 -43.53
C PHE A 362 -3.20 -28.00 -44.19
N HIS A 363 -3.12 -29.31 -44.40
CA HIS A 363 -1.99 -29.96 -45.05
C HIS A 363 -2.47 -31.13 -45.90
N LEU A 364 -2.09 -31.12 -47.18
CA LEU A 364 -2.34 -32.23 -48.09
C LEU A 364 -1.15 -33.20 -48.05
N PRO A 365 -1.38 -34.51 -47.83
CA PRO A 365 -0.36 -35.53 -48.01
C PRO A 365 0.15 -35.57 -49.47
N PRO A 366 1.42 -35.93 -49.71
CA PRO A 366 1.98 -36.01 -51.07
C PRO A 366 1.31 -37.05 -51.99
N ASP A 367 0.54 -37.98 -51.42
CA ASP A 367 -0.16 -39.09 -52.06
C ASP A 367 -1.70 -38.89 -52.09
N ALA A 368 -2.18 -37.68 -51.80
CA ALA A 368 -3.60 -37.36 -51.82
C ALA A 368 -4.24 -37.60 -53.19
N THR A 369 -5.48 -38.09 -53.16
CA THR A 369 -6.31 -38.31 -54.35
C THR A 369 -6.86 -36.99 -54.91
N GLU A 370 -7.27 -36.96 -56.18
CA GLU A 370 -7.93 -35.78 -56.78
C GLU A 370 -9.18 -35.35 -55.99
N ASP A 371 -9.95 -36.31 -55.45
CA ASP A 371 -11.13 -36.02 -54.63
C ASP A 371 -10.76 -35.36 -53.29
N GLU A 372 -9.63 -35.75 -52.68
CA GLU A 372 -9.11 -35.14 -51.44
C GLU A 372 -8.54 -33.73 -51.68
N ASP A 373 -7.88 -33.49 -52.81
CA ASP A 373 -7.39 -32.17 -53.21
C ASP A 373 -8.55 -31.19 -53.46
N VAL A 374 -9.59 -31.64 -54.17
CA VAL A 374 -10.82 -30.85 -54.40
C VAL A 374 -11.52 -30.54 -53.07
N ALA A 375 -11.70 -31.54 -52.20
CA ALA A 375 -12.35 -31.34 -50.90
C ALA A 375 -11.57 -30.34 -50.01
N MET A 376 -10.24 -30.36 -50.08
CA MET A 376 -9.39 -29.43 -49.34
C MET A 376 -9.44 -28.01 -49.91
N GLY A 377 -9.49 -27.86 -51.24
CA GLY A 377 -9.73 -26.56 -51.88
C GLY A 377 -11.09 -25.96 -51.52
N GLU A 378 -12.16 -26.76 -51.46
CA GLU A 378 -13.49 -26.33 -51.00
C GLU A 378 -13.47 -25.88 -49.53
N LEU A 379 -12.75 -26.61 -48.68
CA LEU A 379 -12.59 -26.29 -47.26
C LEU A 379 -11.80 -24.99 -47.04
N GLU A 380 -10.72 -24.78 -47.81
CA GLU A 380 -9.93 -23.53 -47.80
C GLU A 380 -10.78 -22.32 -48.19
N ILE A 381 -11.57 -22.43 -49.25
CA ILE A 381 -12.48 -21.36 -49.68
C ILE A 381 -13.50 -21.06 -48.59
N ALA A 382 -14.16 -22.08 -48.03
CA ALA A 382 -15.14 -21.92 -46.97
C ALA A 382 -14.54 -21.27 -45.70
N MET A 383 -13.32 -21.65 -45.32
CA MET A 383 -12.61 -21.05 -44.20
C MET A 383 -12.20 -19.60 -44.47
N HIS A 384 -11.74 -19.29 -45.68
CA HIS A 384 -11.41 -17.93 -46.07
C HIS A 384 -12.65 -17.02 -45.99
N GLU A 385 -13.81 -17.48 -46.47
CA GLU A 385 -15.08 -16.77 -46.35
C GLU A 385 -15.50 -16.58 -44.88
N ARG A 386 -15.33 -17.60 -44.03
CA ARG A 386 -15.60 -17.52 -42.59
C ARG A 386 -14.71 -16.48 -41.91
N ILE A 387 -13.40 -16.50 -42.14
CA ILE A 387 -12.44 -15.53 -41.59
C ILE A 387 -12.80 -14.11 -42.04
N GLN A 388 -13.14 -13.91 -43.32
CA GLN A 388 -13.57 -12.60 -43.83
C GLN A 388 -14.84 -12.10 -43.15
N LYS A 389 -15.81 -12.99 -42.90
CA LYS A 389 -17.05 -12.66 -42.18
C LYS A 389 -16.74 -12.26 -40.74
N LEU A 390 -16.02 -13.11 -40.00
CA LEU A 390 -15.62 -12.85 -38.61
C LEU A 390 -14.84 -11.53 -38.48
N THR A 391 -13.95 -11.23 -39.43
CA THR A 391 -13.22 -9.96 -39.48
C THR A 391 -14.15 -8.75 -39.61
N ARG A 392 -15.20 -8.85 -40.45
CA ARG A 392 -16.20 -7.78 -40.63
C ARG A 392 -17.05 -7.59 -39.37
N ASP A 393 -17.47 -8.69 -38.76
CA ASP A 393 -18.28 -8.68 -37.55
C ASP A 393 -17.47 -8.10 -36.38
N TYR A 394 -16.22 -8.53 -36.20
CA TYR A 394 -15.27 -8.00 -35.22
C TYR A 394 -15.08 -6.48 -35.37
N LYS A 395 -14.84 -5.99 -36.59
CA LYS A 395 -14.70 -4.54 -36.85
C LYS A 395 -15.95 -3.76 -36.48
N THR A 396 -17.13 -4.35 -36.68
CA THR A 396 -18.41 -3.72 -36.34
C THR A 396 -18.62 -3.68 -34.83
N ALA A 397 -18.35 -4.79 -34.13
CA ALA A 397 -18.41 -4.86 -32.66
C ALA A 397 -17.40 -3.91 -32.00
N ALA A 398 -16.16 -3.85 -32.50
CA ALA A 398 -15.14 -2.95 -31.97
C ALA A 398 -15.54 -1.46 -32.07
N LYS A 399 -16.22 -1.06 -33.17
CA LYS A 399 -16.77 0.30 -33.30
C LYS A 399 -17.86 0.61 -32.27
N LYS A 400 -18.69 -0.37 -31.91
CA LYS A 400 -19.72 -0.21 -30.87
C LYS A 400 -19.09 -0.08 -29.48
N LEU A 401 -18.00 -0.79 -29.22
CA LEU A 401 -17.28 -0.77 -27.94
C LEU A 401 -16.49 0.55 -27.72
N GLN A 402 -15.98 1.16 -28.79
CA GLN A 402 -15.06 2.31 -28.71
C GLN A 402 -15.57 3.51 -27.85
N PRO A 403 -16.84 3.94 -27.94
CA PRO A 403 -17.36 5.02 -27.09
C PRO A 403 -17.33 4.67 -25.60
N HIS A 404 -17.56 3.41 -25.23
CA HIS A 404 -17.51 2.95 -23.85
C HIS A 404 -16.07 2.95 -23.31
N LEU A 405 -15.10 2.50 -24.11
CA LEU A 405 -13.68 2.55 -23.73
C LEU A 405 -13.17 3.99 -23.55
N LYS A 406 -13.70 4.94 -24.32
CA LYS A 406 -13.35 6.36 -24.16
C LYS A 406 -13.76 6.90 -22.78
N LYS A 407 -14.91 6.47 -22.25
CA LYS A 407 -15.37 6.86 -20.90
C LYS A 407 -14.43 6.36 -19.79
N LEU A 408 -13.81 5.20 -19.97
CA LEU A 408 -12.85 4.67 -19.00
C LEU A 408 -11.59 5.57 -18.87
N SER A 409 -11.30 6.37 -19.89
CA SER A 409 -10.17 7.30 -19.91
C SER A 409 -10.49 8.65 -19.26
N GLU A 410 -11.74 8.90 -18.88
CA GLU A 410 -12.10 10.10 -18.12
C GLU A 410 -11.40 10.09 -16.77
N ARG A 411 -10.97 11.25 -16.28
CA ARG A 411 -10.08 11.33 -15.12
C ARG A 411 -10.73 10.72 -13.87
N GLY A 412 -11.99 11.04 -13.60
CA GLY A 412 -12.76 10.50 -12.48
C GLY A 412 -12.90 8.98 -12.57
N THR A 413 -13.29 8.47 -13.74
CA THR A 413 -13.46 7.04 -14.00
C THR A 413 -12.14 6.28 -13.87
N HIS A 414 -11.05 6.79 -14.46
CA HIS A 414 -9.71 6.20 -14.34
C HIS A 414 -9.26 6.05 -12.88
N LYS A 415 -9.52 7.08 -12.05
CA LYS A 415 -9.21 7.01 -10.61
C LYS A 415 -10.08 6.00 -9.86
N ASN A 416 -11.35 5.88 -10.24
CA ASN A 416 -12.24 4.89 -9.66
C ASN A 416 -11.80 3.46 -10.04
N ILE A 417 -11.38 3.24 -11.30
CA ILE A 417 -10.79 1.98 -11.77
C ILE A 417 -9.54 1.65 -10.94
N GLN A 418 -8.66 2.62 -10.68
CA GLN A 418 -7.46 2.40 -9.85
C GLN A 418 -7.76 1.92 -8.43
N LYS A 419 -8.74 2.54 -7.77
CA LYS A 419 -9.20 2.08 -6.46
C LYS A 419 -9.80 0.68 -6.55
N ARG A 420 -10.54 0.40 -7.64
CA ARG A 420 -11.16 -0.89 -7.85
C ARG A 420 -10.15 -2.01 -8.12
N ILE A 421 -9.08 -1.72 -8.87
CA ILE A 421 -7.93 -2.63 -9.03
C ILE A 421 -7.36 -2.98 -7.66
N ASN A 422 -7.11 -1.98 -6.81
CA ASN A 422 -6.62 -2.23 -5.46
C ASN A 422 -7.57 -3.11 -4.64
N GLU A 423 -8.89 -2.86 -4.72
CA GLU A 423 -9.89 -3.70 -4.04
C GLU A 423 -9.82 -5.16 -4.49
N TYR A 424 -9.70 -5.42 -5.79
CA TYR A 424 -9.54 -6.78 -6.32
C TYR A 424 -8.25 -7.43 -5.84
N LEU A 425 -7.12 -6.73 -5.97
CA LEU A 425 -5.82 -7.24 -5.52
C LEU A 425 -5.86 -7.59 -4.02
N PHE A 426 -6.32 -6.66 -3.19
CA PHE A 426 -6.39 -6.81 -1.74
C PHE A 426 -7.32 -7.96 -1.32
N ARG A 427 -8.53 -8.06 -1.90
CA ARG A 427 -9.46 -9.17 -1.60
C ARG A 427 -8.90 -10.54 -1.99
N ASN A 428 -8.01 -10.58 -2.99
CA ASN A 428 -7.40 -11.80 -3.48
C ASN A 428 -6.05 -12.14 -2.83
N GLU A 429 -5.49 -11.29 -1.97
CA GLU A 429 -4.23 -11.60 -1.27
C GLU A 429 -4.31 -12.89 -0.43
N LEU A 430 -5.41 -13.09 0.29
CA LEU A 430 -5.58 -14.30 1.11
C LEU A 430 -5.77 -15.58 0.26
N PRO A 431 -6.65 -15.60 -0.76
CA PRO A 431 -6.69 -16.68 -1.75
C PRO A 431 -5.32 -16.98 -2.39
N LYS A 432 -4.58 -15.96 -2.83
CA LYS A 432 -3.23 -16.09 -3.38
C LYS A 432 -2.27 -16.74 -2.39
N ALA A 433 -2.26 -16.28 -1.13
CA ALA A 433 -1.42 -16.87 -0.10
C ALA A 433 -1.74 -18.36 0.15
N ARG A 434 -3.03 -18.73 0.13
CA ARG A 434 -3.46 -20.13 0.25
C ARG A 434 -3.00 -20.96 -0.95
N TYR A 435 -3.21 -20.46 -2.16
CA TYR A 435 -2.78 -21.09 -3.40
C TYR A 435 -1.26 -21.30 -3.41
N MET A 436 -0.47 -20.27 -3.11
CA MET A 436 1.00 -20.36 -3.06
C MET A 436 1.49 -21.37 -2.01
N LYS A 437 0.82 -21.45 -0.86
CA LYS A 437 1.15 -22.45 0.16
C LYS A 437 0.87 -23.87 -0.33
N ALA A 438 -0.30 -24.10 -0.93
CA ALA A 438 -0.66 -25.40 -1.51
C ALA A 438 0.29 -25.77 -2.65
N LEU A 439 0.68 -24.81 -3.49
CA LEU A 439 1.57 -25.02 -4.63
C LEU A 439 2.96 -25.44 -4.18
N LYS A 440 3.48 -24.79 -3.14
CA LYS A 440 4.76 -25.16 -2.54
C LYS A 440 4.70 -26.57 -1.94
N ALA A 441 3.60 -26.91 -1.24
CA ALA A 441 3.43 -28.25 -0.68
C ALA A 441 3.35 -29.32 -1.78
N TYR A 442 2.60 -29.06 -2.85
CA TYR A 442 2.53 -29.93 -4.03
C TYR A 442 3.90 -30.11 -4.69
N SER A 443 4.63 -29.04 -4.95
CA SER A 443 5.98 -29.10 -5.54
C SER A 443 6.93 -29.93 -4.67
N GLN A 444 6.90 -29.75 -3.34
CA GLN A 444 7.70 -30.54 -2.40
C GLN A 444 7.31 -32.03 -2.39
N LEU A 445 6.02 -32.33 -2.47
CA LEU A 445 5.51 -33.70 -2.56
C LEU A 445 5.99 -34.38 -3.85
N VAL A 446 5.90 -33.69 -4.99
CA VAL A 446 6.39 -34.19 -6.28
C VAL A 446 7.88 -34.50 -6.23
N GLU A 447 8.68 -33.59 -5.70
CA GLU A 447 10.13 -33.78 -5.55
C GLU A 447 10.47 -34.94 -4.61
N LYS A 448 9.75 -35.05 -3.48
CA LYS A 448 9.91 -36.16 -2.54
C LYS A 448 9.62 -37.50 -3.23
N THR A 449 8.54 -37.58 -4.00
CA THR A 449 8.18 -38.79 -4.75
C THR A 449 9.22 -39.11 -5.83
N ARG A 450 9.78 -38.10 -6.50
CA ARG A 450 10.88 -38.29 -7.45
C ARG A 450 12.10 -38.91 -6.78
N CYS A 451 12.56 -38.32 -5.68
CA CYS A 451 13.69 -38.83 -4.93
C CYS A 451 13.44 -40.28 -4.45
N ARG A 452 12.22 -40.58 -3.97
CA ARG A 452 11.86 -41.94 -3.54
C ARG A 452 11.89 -42.93 -4.70
N LEU A 453 11.39 -42.55 -5.88
CA LEU A 453 11.46 -43.40 -7.07
C LEU A 453 12.92 -43.63 -7.50
N ASP A 454 13.76 -42.61 -7.44
CA ASP A 454 15.19 -42.73 -7.79
C ASP A 454 15.94 -43.65 -6.81
N GLU A 455 15.60 -43.63 -5.52
CA GLU A 455 16.10 -44.60 -4.53
C GLU A 455 15.70 -46.04 -4.91
N VAL A 456 14.43 -46.26 -5.26
CA VAL A 456 13.92 -47.57 -5.67
C VAL A 456 14.59 -48.04 -6.96
N ARG A 457 14.77 -47.15 -7.96
CA ARG A 457 15.50 -47.41 -9.20
C ARG A 457 16.95 -47.81 -8.93
N ALA A 458 17.64 -47.09 -8.05
CA ALA A 458 19.02 -47.39 -7.68
C ALA A 458 19.15 -48.76 -7.00
N GLY A 459 18.19 -49.09 -6.12
CA GLY A 459 18.11 -50.41 -5.47
C GLY A 459 17.83 -51.54 -6.46
N PHE A 460 17.00 -51.31 -7.48
CA PHE A 460 16.63 -52.30 -8.48
C PHE A 460 17.67 -52.52 -9.60
N ALA A 461 18.21 -51.43 -10.17
CA ALA A 461 19.18 -51.51 -11.27
C ALA A 461 20.53 -52.11 -10.85
N VAL A 462 20.75 -52.20 -9.54
CA VAL A 462 21.99 -52.71 -8.96
C VAL A 462 21.69 -53.77 -7.88
N PRO A 463 21.20 -54.97 -8.26
CA PRO A 463 20.96 -56.02 -7.27
C PRO A 463 22.27 -56.53 -6.64
N ASN A 464 23.43 -56.25 -7.26
CA ASN A 464 24.72 -56.87 -6.93
C ASN A 464 25.97 -56.12 -7.47
N LYS A 465 26.11 -54.79 -7.29
CA LYS A 465 27.34 -54.07 -7.74
C LYS A 465 28.62 -54.56 -7.06
N TYR A 466 28.51 -55.08 -5.84
CA TYR A 466 29.67 -55.41 -5.02
C TYR A 466 30.42 -56.67 -5.49
N THR A 467 29.88 -57.44 -6.46
CA THR A 467 30.43 -58.75 -6.85
C THR A 467 31.18 -58.75 -8.20
N LEU A 468 30.93 -57.80 -9.11
CA LEU A 468 31.57 -57.76 -10.45
C LEU A 468 32.70 -56.74 -10.60
N MET A 469 32.85 -55.84 -9.62
CA MET A 469 34.00 -54.96 -9.50
C MET A 469 34.87 -55.42 -8.33
N ARG A 470 35.22 -56.70 -8.14
CA ARG A 470 36.14 -57.13 -7.06
C ARG A 470 37.58 -57.57 -7.41
N ASP A 471 37.84 -58.10 -8.60
CA ASP A 471 39.15 -58.71 -8.92
C ASP A 471 40.22 -57.91 -9.70
N ASP A 472 40.37 -56.57 -9.57
CA ASP A 472 41.50 -55.85 -10.27
C ASP A 472 41.73 -54.34 -9.95
N LEU A 473 41.22 -53.76 -8.85
CA LEU A 473 41.33 -52.30 -8.57
C LEU A 473 41.02 -51.90 -7.12
N SER A 474 41.36 -52.72 -6.11
CA SER A 474 40.94 -52.49 -4.72
C SER A 474 41.97 -51.73 -3.87
N LEU A 475 41.59 -50.56 -3.36
CA LEU A 475 42.24 -49.82 -2.25
C LEU A 475 41.96 -50.54 -0.91
N THR A 476 42.74 -50.35 0.14
CA THR A 476 42.35 -50.82 1.49
C THR A 476 41.35 -49.85 2.13
N LEU A 477 40.58 -50.28 3.14
CA LEU A 477 39.69 -49.38 3.89
C LEU A 477 40.47 -48.27 4.62
N ASP A 478 41.71 -48.55 5.04
CA ASP A 478 42.62 -47.51 5.54
C ASP A 478 42.96 -46.47 4.45
N ASP A 479 43.29 -46.90 3.22
CA ASP A 479 43.59 -45.99 2.11
C ASP A 479 42.36 -45.16 1.71
N ALA A 480 41.18 -45.78 1.63
CA ALA A 480 39.93 -45.10 1.30
C ALA A 480 39.53 -44.07 2.37
N ALA A 481 39.67 -44.42 3.65
CA ALA A 481 39.39 -43.50 4.75
C ALA A 481 40.39 -42.33 4.80
N ALA A 482 41.68 -42.58 4.51
CA ALA A 482 42.69 -41.53 4.41
C ALA A 482 42.41 -40.54 3.25
N MET A 483 42.02 -41.06 2.07
CA MET A 483 41.68 -40.22 0.91
C MET A 483 40.42 -39.37 1.16
N LEU A 484 39.37 -39.94 1.76
CA LEU A 484 38.15 -39.20 2.08
C LEU A 484 38.39 -38.14 3.16
N ARG A 485 39.17 -38.45 4.20
CA ARG A 485 39.58 -37.46 5.21
C ARG A 485 40.36 -36.31 4.62
N HIS A 486 41.25 -36.56 3.66
CA HIS A 486 41.98 -35.51 2.95
C HIS A 486 41.04 -34.66 2.06
N ALA A 487 40.08 -35.29 1.37
CA ALA A 487 39.08 -34.59 0.57
C ALA A 487 38.17 -33.68 1.45
N LYS A 488 37.78 -34.17 2.64
CA LYS A 488 37.03 -33.38 3.62
C LYS A 488 37.85 -32.20 4.14
N GLN A 489 39.10 -32.41 4.55
CA GLN A 489 39.97 -31.32 5.01
C GLN A 489 40.09 -30.20 3.97
N HIS A 490 40.18 -30.56 2.69
CA HIS A 490 40.16 -29.58 1.60
C HIS A 490 38.79 -28.86 1.48
N ALA A 491 37.67 -29.58 1.59
CA ALA A 491 36.33 -28.98 1.56
C ALA A 491 36.08 -28.03 2.75
N ASP A 492 36.45 -28.43 3.96
CA ASP A 492 36.36 -27.60 5.18
C ASP A 492 37.20 -26.33 5.08
N GLU A 493 38.40 -26.41 4.51
CA GLU A 493 39.24 -25.24 4.29
C GLU A 493 38.60 -24.25 3.30
N GLN A 494 37.97 -24.75 2.22
CA GLN A 494 37.23 -23.91 1.27
C GLN A 494 36.02 -23.23 1.94
N VAL A 495 35.28 -23.95 2.80
CA VAL A 495 34.19 -23.38 3.61
C VAL A 495 34.72 -22.28 4.54
N ARG A 496 35.86 -22.52 5.21
CA ARG A 496 36.49 -21.55 6.11
C ARG A 496 36.93 -20.28 5.37
N MET A 497 37.60 -20.44 4.23
CA MET A 497 38.03 -19.31 3.40
C MET A 497 36.83 -18.51 2.89
N LYS A 498 35.78 -19.16 2.39
CA LYS A 498 34.57 -18.47 1.92
C LYS A 498 33.75 -17.84 3.05
N ALA A 499 33.74 -18.42 4.24
CA ALA A 499 33.12 -17.81 5.42
C ALA A 499 33.85 -16.53 5.85
N ALA A 500 35.18 -16.51 5.78
CA ALA A 500 35.97 -15.32 6.03
C ALA A 500 35.73 -14.24 4.96
N GLU A 501 35.64 -14.62 3.68
CA GLU A 501 35.30 -13.72 2.58
C GLU A 501 33.90 -13.11 2.77
N LEU A 502 32.92 -13.91 3.22
CA LEU A 502 31.57 -13.43 3.53
C LEU A 502 31.56 -12.42 4.68
N ALA A 503 32.33 -12.69 5.74
CA ALA A 503 32.44 -11.80 6.89
C ALA A 503 33.03 -10.43 6.50
N GLU A 504 34.00 -10.41 5.58
CA GLU A 504 34.57 -9.16 5.06
C GLU A 504 33.59 -8.44 4.13
N ALA A 505 32.96 -9.15 3.19
CA ALA A 505 31.99 -8.56 2.27
C ALA A 505 30.77 -7.97 3.00
N LYS A 506 30.34 -8.55 4.13
CA LYS A 506 29.25 -8.02 4.96
C LYS A 506 29.56 -6.65 5.57
N LYS A 507 30.84 -6.30 5.78
CA LYS A 507 31.23 -4.97 6.28
C LYS A 507 31.00 -3.85 5.25
N GLU A 508 30.97 -4.19 3.96
CA GLU A 508 30.72 -3.25 2.86
C GLU A 508 29.22 -2.94 2.67
N VAL A 509 28.33 -3.74 3.27
CA VAL A 509 26.88 -3.54 3.21
C VAL A 509 26.45 -2.53 4.27
N LEU A 510 25.79 -1.47 3.82
CA LEU A 510 25.26 -0.44 4.72
C LEU A 510 23.85 -0.85 5.17
N SER A 511 23.58 -0.75 6.46
CA SER A 511 22.21 -0.90 6.96
C SER A 511 21.32 0.25 6.49
N TYR A 512 20.02 0.02 6.41
CA TYR A 512 19.06 1.06 6.04
C TYR A 512 19.15 2.28 6.96
N GLU A 513 19.22 2.06 8.27
CA GLU A 513 19.44 3.13 9.25
C GLU A 513 20.72 3.92 8.97
N ARG A 514 21.83 3.23 8.63
CA ARG A 514 23.09 3.88 8.29
C ARG A 514 22.98 4.72 7.01
N ILE A 515 22.22 4.23 6.03
CA ILE A 515 21.99 4.94 4.77
C ILE A 515 21.18 6.22 5.01
N ILE A 516 20.13 6.15 5.84
CA ILE A 516 19.35 7.33 6.24
C ILE A 516 20.24 8.36 6.95
N GLN A 517 21.07 7.94 7.92
CA GLN A 517 22.00 8.85 8.60
C GLN A 517 23.01 9.53 7.65
N ILE A 518 23.48 8.80 6.62
CA ILE A 518 24.35 9.37 5.59
C ILE A 518 23.56 10.38 4.75
N ALA A 519 22.34 10.04 4.33
CA ALA A 519 21.49 10.90 3.53
C ALA A 519 21.13 12.21 4.23
N GLU A 520 20.76 12.14 5.52
CA GLU A 520 20.50 13.30 6.37
C GLU A 520 21.74 14.20 6.48
N ASN A 521 22.91 13.60 6.69
CA ASN A 521 24.15 14.37 6.78
C ASN A 521 24.56 14.99 5.43
N VAL A 522 24.28 14.33 4.31
CA VAL A 522 24.49 14.89 2.96
C VAL A 522 23.53 16.06 2.71
N TYR A 523 22.27 15.93 3.11
CA TYR A 523 21.28 17.00 3.02
C TYR A 523 21.71 18.24 3.84
N GLU A 524 22.22 18.04 5.06
CA GLU A 524 22.74 19.12 5.92
C GLU A 524 24.19 19.54 5.60
N HIS A 525 24.75 19.15 4.46
CA HIS A 525 26.10 19.56 4.03
C HIS A 525 27.19 19.28 5.10
N GLY A 526 27.07 18.14 5.78
CA GLY A 526 27.97 17.73 6.86
C GLY A 526 27.65 18.31 8.24
N GLY A 527 26.56 19.07 8.39
CA GLY A 527 26.16 19.73 9.63
C GLY A 527 25.95 18.76 10.79
N ILE A 528 25.24 17.65 10.54
CA ILE A 528 24.94 16.62 11.55
C ILE A 528 26.23 15.99 12.09
N LYS A 529 27.19 15.67 11.22
CA LYS A 529 28.48 15.12 11.65
C LYS A 529 29.25 16.10 12.53
N ARG A 530 29.33 17.37 12.13
CA ARG A 530 30.01 18.42 12.91
C ARG A 530 29.34 18.62 14.28
N LEU A 531 28.01 18.59 14.34
CA LEU A 531 27.27 18.68 15.59
C LEU A 531 27.58 17.49 16.52
N ARG A 532 27.54 16.25 16.01
CA ARG A 532 27.90 15.06 16.79
C ARG A 532 29.32 15.10 17.33
N GLU A 533 30.27 15.64 16.57
CA GLU A 533 31.65 15.83 17.02
C GLU A 533 31.76 16.86 18.16
N ARG A 534 31.03 17.98 18.07
CA ARG A 534 30.94 18.98 19.15
C ARG A 534 30.32 18.40 20.42
N GLU A 535 29.18 17.70 20.30
CA GLU A 535 28.49 17.09 21.44
C GLU A 535 29.35 16.02 22.14
N ARG A 536 30.10 15.22 21.39
CA ARG A 536 31.04 14.24 21.98
C ARG A 536 32.18 14.92 22.73
N LYS A 537 32.72 16.01 22.18
CA LYS A 537 33.77 16.79 22.85
C LYS A 537 33.22 17.40 24.14
N LEU A 538 32.03 18.01 24.07
CA LEU A 538 31.32 18.56 25.22
C LEU A 538 31.12 17.50 26.32
N ALA A 539 30.55 16.33 25.99
CA ALA A 539 30.33 15.26 26.97
C ALA A 539 31.63 14.77 27.63
N LYS A 540 32.72 14.71 26.86
CA LYS A 540 34.05 14.37 27.38
C LYS A 540 34.55 15.45 28.34
N ASP A 541 34.41 16.72 27.98
CA ASP A 541 34.83 17.85 28.80
C ASP A 541 33.98 18.01 30.08
N GLU A 542 32.69 17.68 30.02
CA GLU A 542 31.78 17.60 31.17
C GLU A 542 32.17 16.47 32.12
N THR A 543 32.55 15.30 31.58
CA THR A 543 33.06 14.18 32.38
C THR A 543 34.33 14.57 33.12
N TYR A 544 35.26 15.26 32.43
CA TYR A 544 36.46 15.78 33.08
C TYR A 544 36.14 16.82 34.15
N LEU A 545 35.20 17.74 33.88
CA LEU A 545 34.77 18.72 34.87
C LEU A 545 34.20 18.04 36.12
N ALA A 546 33.34 17.02 35.97
CA ALA A 546 32.76 16.29 37.09
C ALA A 546 33.84 15.61 37.95
N ASN A 547 34.81 14.95 37.32
CA ASN A 547 35.94 14.33 38.02
C ASN A 547 36.81 15.39 38.74
N ASP A 548 37.04 16.54 38.11
CA ASP A 548 37.81 17.65 38.70
C ASP A 548 37.07 18.28 39.89
N GLN A 549 35.74 18.37 39.83
CA GLN A 549 34.88 18.83 40.92
C GLN A 549 34.88 17.86 42.11
N GLU A 550 34.72 16.56 41.87
CA GLU A 550 34.79 15.54 42.92
C GLU A 550 36.15 15.56 43.63
N LYS A 551 37.24 15.72 42.86
CA LYS A 551 38.58 15.87 43.42
C LYS A 551 38.71 17.15 44.27
N LEU A 552 38.19 18.28 43.78
CA LEU A 552 38.20 19.54 44.54
C LEU A 552 37.40 19.41 45.85
N GLU A 553 36.22 18.79 45.82
CA GLU A 553 35.43 18.55 47.04
C GLU A 553 36.15 17.68 48.06
N SER A 554 36.87 16.64 47.59
CA SER A 554 37.70 15.80 48.44
C SER A 554 38.84 16.62 49.08
N ASP A 555 39.54 17.43 48.27
CA ASP A 555 40.63 18.30 48.72
C ASP A 555 40.10 19.35 49.74
N GLU A 556 38.93 19.94 49.50
CA GLU A 556 38.30 20.90 50.40
C GLU A 556 37.83 20.28 51.71
N ARG A 557 37.29 19.06 51.68
CA ARG A 557 36.97 18.28 52.89
C ARG A 557 38.23 17.97 53.70
N ALA A 558 39.29 17.54 53.03
CA ALA A 558 40.58 17.28 53.67
C ALA A 558 41.17 18.56 54.27
N PHE A 559 41.06 19.70 53.60
CA PHE A 559 41.48 21.00 54.10
C PHE A 559 40.65 21.47 55.31
N ALA A 560 39.32 21.30 55.26
CA ALA A 560 38.42 21.65 56.36
C ALA A 560 38.69 20.86 57.66
N ALA A 561 39.22 19.64 57.54
CA ALA A 561 39.64 18.82 58.67
C ALA A 561 40.98 19.25 59.29
N LYS A 562 41.75 20.15 58.64
CA LYS A 562 43.03 20.64 59.18
C LYS A 562 42.79 21.67 60.30
N PRO A 563 43.56 21.64 61.40
CA PRO A 563 43.42 22.60 62.50
C PRO A 563 43.79 24.01 62.04
N VAL A 564 42.96 25.01 62.38
CA VAL A 564 43.22 26.42 62.05
C VAL A 564 44.40 26.93 62.89
N PRO A 565 45.48 27.48 62.28
CA PRO A 565 46.62 28.00 63.02
C PRO A 565 46.22 29.11 64.00
N GLY A 566 46.63 29.00 65.27
CA GLY A 566 46.31 29.95 66.35
C GLY A 566 47.01 31.32 66.19
N ALA A 567 46.49 32.35 66.86
CA ALA A 567 46.91 33.75 66.71
C ALA A 567 48.41 34.03 67.03
N LEU A 568 49.09 33.14 67.75
CA LEU A 568 50.51 33.25 68.16
C LEU A 568 51.50 32.52 67.22
N ALA A 569 51.04 31.90 66.12
CA ALA A 569 51.90 31.29 65.11
C ALA A 569 52.57 32.36 64.23
N ILE A 570 53.52 33.12 64.81
CA ILE A 570 54.26 34.21 64.15
C ILE A 570 55.66 33.73 63.68
N PHE A 571 56.13 32.58 64.18
CA PHE A 571 57.43 32.00 63.80
C PHE A 571 57.24 30.66 63.08
N GLY A 572 57.03 30.72 61.77
CA GLY A 572 56.98 29.56 60.88
C GLY A 572 55.98 29.76 59.74
N ASN A 573 56.40 29.46 58.51
CA ASN A 573 55.64 29.60 57.26
C ASN A 573 54.30 28.83 57.20
N GLN A 574 53.82 28.26 58.32
CA GLN A 574 52.62 27.46 58.43
C GLN A 574 51.33 28.28 58.24
N ARG A 575 51.27 29.50 58.77
CA ARG A 575 50.11 30.39 58.57
C ARG A 575 50.02 30.82 57.10
N ASP A 576 51.14 31.20 56.52
CA ASP A 576 51.23 31.59 55.10
C ASP A 576 50.90 30.40 54.17
N ALA A 577 51.38 29.20 54.49
CA ALA A 577 51.05 27.98 53.77
C ALA A 577 49.54 27.64 53.85
N TYR A 578 48.93 27.76 55.03
CA TYR A 578 47.48 27.56 55.20
C TYR A 578 46.66 28.58 54.42
N THR A 579 47.05 29.85 54.42
CA THR A 579 46.38 30.89 53.62
C THR A 579 46.59 30.70 52.12
N LYS A 580 47.77 30.24 51.71
CA LYS A 580 48.09 29.96 50.30
C LYS A 580 47.28 28.77 49.78
N GLU A 581 47.22 27.67 50.53
CA GLU A 581 46.41 26.49 50.18
C GLU A 581 44.91 26.85 50.12
N LYS A 582 44.42 27.67 51.06
CA LYS A 582 43.05 28.20 51.01
C LYS A 582 42.78 29.03 49.75
N GLN A 583 43.74 29.88 49.36
CA GLN A 583 43.64 30.69 48.15
C GLN A 583 43.69 29.81 46.88
N GLU A 584 44.58 28.81 46.83
CA GLU A 584 44.68 27.86 45.71
C GLU A 584 43.38 27.05 45.52
N LEU A 585 42.72 26.62 46.61
CA LEU A 585 41.41 25.97 46.54
C LEU A 585 40.33 26.93 46.04
N ALA A 586 40.33 28.19 46.51
CA ALA A 586 39.39 29.21 46.04
C ALA A 586 39.59 29.54 44.54
N ASP A 587 40.84 29.65 44.09
CA ASP A 587 41.17 29.91 42.68
C ASP A 587 40.80 28.73 41.78
N ARG A 588 41.06 27.48 42.23
CA ARG A 588 40.60 26.25 41.54
C ARG A 588 39.08 26.20 41.46
N ARG A 589 38.36 26.54 42.54
CA ARG A 589 36.90 26.61 42.56
C ARG A 589 36.37 27.64 41.56
N ALA A 590 36.98 28.82 41.51
CA ALA A 590 36.63 29.87 40.55
C ALA A 590 36.86 29.42 39.10
N ALA A 591 38.02 28.80 38.81
CA ALA A 591 38.36 28.29 37.48
C ALA A 591 37.43 27.17 37.01
N LEU A 592 37.07 26.22 37.89
CA LEU A 592 36.08 25.18 37.57
C LEU A 592 34.68 25.78 37.37
N GLY A 593 34.31 26.81 38.13
CA GLY A 593 33.06 27.54 37.95
C GLY A 593 32.97 28.29 36.61
N GLU A 594 34.07 28.86 36.12
CA GLU A 594 34.14 29.46 34.79
C GLU A 594 34.05 28.42 33.68
N ARG A 595 34.80 27.31 33.80
CA ARG A 595 34.72 26.19 32.86
C ARG A 595 33.32 25.58 32.81
N ALA A 596 32.64 25.47 33.95
CA ALA A 596 31.26 24.99 34.03
C ALA A 596 30.29 25.91 33.26
N ARG A 597 30.45 27.23 33.37
CA ARG A 597 29.66 28.21 32.60
C ARG A 597 29.89 28.08 31.11
N HIS A 598 31.15 28.01 30.68
CA HIS A 598 31.48 27.84 29.26
C HIS A 598 30.93 26.53 28.67
N LEU A 599 31.00 25.42 29.42
CA LEU A 599 30.42 24.15 28.96
C LEU A 599 28.88 24.21 28.94
N ALA A 600 28.25 24.94 29.85
CA ALA A 600 26.80 25.18 29.80
C ALA A 600 26.39 25.99 28.56
N GLU A 601 27.13 27.04 28.22
CA GLU A 601 26.92 27.83 26.99
C GLU A 601 27.09 26.96 25.73
N GLU A 602 28.16 26.15 25.66
CA GLU A 602 28.36 25.21 24.55
C GLU A 602 27.26 24.14 24.45
N ARG A 603 26.69 23.73 25.59
CA ARG A 603 25.55 22.79 25.63
C ARG A 603 24.31 23.43 25.03
N ASP A 604 24.00 24.65 25.43
CA ASP A 604 22.85 25.41 24.91
C ASP A 604 23.03 25.68 23.40
N ASP A 605 24.25 26.00 22.97
CA ASP A 605 24.58 26.18 21.55
C ASP A 605 24.41 24.89 20.74
N CYS A 606 24.86 23.74 21.26
CA CYS A 606 24.65 22.45 20.62
C CYS A 606 23.15 22.10 20.56
N ALA A 607 22.40 22.37 21.63
CA ALA A 607 20.96 22.13 21.68
C ALA A 607 20.19 22.99 20.66
N ARG A 608 20.54 24.28 20.57
CA ARG A 608 19.97 25.20 19.57
C ARG A 608 20.28 24.74 18.15
N LEU A 609 21.55 24.41 17.86
CA LEU A 609 21.94 23.92 16.54
C LEU A 609 21.26 22.60 16.16
N ARG A 610 21.04 21.72 17.14
CA ARG A 610 20.29 20.48 16.95
C ARG A 610 18.84 20.78 16.56
N GLN A 611 18.19 21.70 17.27
CA GLN A 611 16.83 22.11 16.99
C GLN A 611 16.71 22.75 15.59
N GLU A 612 17.61 23.67 15.25
CA GLU A 612 17.62 24.31 13.92
C GLU A 612 17.83 23.29 12.78
N ILE A 613 18.66 22.26 12.99
CA ILE A 613 18.83 21.15 12.04
C ILE A 613 17.55 20.33 11.94
N GLU A 614 16.90 20.03 13.05
CA GLU A 614 15.65 19.26 13.07
C GLU A 614 14.52 20.01 12.35
N GLU A 615 14.32 21.29 12.65
CA GLU A 615 13.31 22.14 12.02
C GLU A 615 13.49 22.23 10.49
N ARG A 616 14.74 22.26 9.99
CA ARG A 616 15.00 22.20 8.55
C ARG A 616 14.69 20.82 7.94
N ARG A 617 14.83 19.75 8.71
CA ARG A 617 14.55 18.36 8.29
C ARG A 617 13.06 18.01 8.40
N GLU A 618 12.33 18.61 9.34
CA GLU A 618 10.89 18.43 9.59
C GLU A 618 10.01 19.16 8.57
N THR A 619 10.47 19.26 7.32
CA THR A 619 9.65 19.73 6.20
C THR A 619 9.42 18.57 5.22
N PRO A 620 8.22 18.42 4.65
CA PRO A 620 7.95 17.36 3.67
C PRO A 620 8.92 17.40 2.47
N GLU A 621 9.37 18.59 2.06
CA GLU A 621 10.35 18.79 0.99
C GLU A 621 11.75 18.28 1.39
N ALA A 622 12.16 18.51 2.64
CA ALA A 622 13.43 18.00 3.16
C ALA A 622 13.41 16.48 3.28
N GLU A 623 12.34 15.92 3.84
CA GLU A 623 12.16 14.47 3.96
C GLU A 623 12.21 13.80 2.59
N GLN A 624 11.47 14.33 1.60
CA GLN A 624 11.50 13.79 0.24
C GLN A 624 12.91 13.84 -0.36
N LYS A 625 13.65 14.93 -0.15
CA LYS A 625 15.02 15.08 -0.66
C LYS A 625 16.00 14.14 0.05
N ILE A 626 15.87 13.95 1.36
CA ILE A 626 16.65 12.98 2.15
C ILE A 626 16.37 11.56 1.65
N GLN A 627 15.11 11.20 1.43
CA GLN A 627 14.72 9.90 0.89
C GLN A 627 15.26 9.69 -0.54
N GLN A 628 15.24 10.71 -1.41
CA GLN A 628 15.86 10.62 -2.74
C GLN A 628 17.37 10.39 -2.67
N ILE A 629 18.07 11.07 -1.76
CA ILE A 629 19.51 10.86 -1.52
C ILE A 629 19.74 9.43 -0.99
N ALA A 630 18.90 8.96 -0.06
CA ALA A 630 18.96 7.60 0.48
C ALA A 630 18.79 6.54 -0.63
N VAL A 631 17.83 6.71 -1.54
CA VAL A 631 17.65 5.83 -2.71
C VAL A 631 18.90 5.83 -3.59
N GLY A 632 19.52 6.99 -3.82
CA GLY A 632 20.78 7.10 -4.54
C GLY A 632 21.92 6.31 -3.87
N ILE A 633 22.01 6.36 -2.54
CA ILE A 633 23.01 5.61 -1.77
C ILE A 633 22.71 4.11 -1.78
N MET A 634 21.43 3.70 -1.65
CA MET A 634 21.00 2.30 -1.76
C MET A 634 21.38 1.69 -3.11
N ARG A 635 21.14 2.42 -4.21
CA ARG A 635 21.53 1.97 -5.55
C ARG A 635 23.04 1.76 -5.69
N LYS A 636 23.84 2.62 -5.05
CA LYS A 636 25.31 2.46 -5.03
C LYS A 636 25.76 1.31 -4.13
N ASN A 637 25.04 1.02 -3.04
CA ASN A 637 25.34 -0.10 -2.14
C ASN A 637 24.81 -1.46 -2.65
N TRP A 638 23.94 -1.45 -3.66
CA TRP A 638 23.35 -2.65 -4.26
C TRP A 638 24.39 -3.67 -4.72
N SER A 639 25.50 -3.22 -5.32
CA SER A 639 26.57 -4.13 -5.77
C SER A 639 27.23 -4.88 -4.60
N ALA A 640 27.40 -4.24 -3.44
CA ALA A 640 27.89 -4.89 -2.22
C ALA A 640 26.88 -5.91 -1.67
N VAL A 641 25.58 -5.58 -1.70
CA VAL A 641 24.50 -6.50 -1.31
C VAL A 641 24.46 -7.74 -2.21
N VAL A 642 24.56 -7.55 -3.53
CA VAL A 642 24.60 -8.65 -4.51
C VAL A 642 25.85 -9.51 -4.31
N LYS A 643 27.02 -8.90 -4.06
CA LYS A 643 28.26 -9.61 -3.73
C LYS A 643 28.09 -10.50 -2.48
N VAL A 644 27.48 -9.98 -1.42
CA VAL A 644 27.17 -10.78 -0.21
C VAL A 644 26.21 -11.92 -0.50
N LYS A 645 25.15 -11.69 -1.29
CA LYS A 645 24.22 -12.75 -1.69
C LYS A 645 24.93 -13.87 -2.46
N LYS A 646 25.79 -13.51 -3.41
CA LYS A 646 26.57 -14.47 -4.20
C LYS A 646 27.51 -15.30 -3.33
N ILE A 647 28.31 -14.66 -2.47
CA ILE A 647 29.24 -15.36 -1.57
C ILE A 647 28.47 -16.25 -0.57
N THR A 648 27.30 -15.82 -0.11
CA THR A 648 26.44 -16.63 0.77
C THR A 648 25.96 -17.90 0.08
N ALA A 649 25.56 -17.82 -1.20
CA ALA A 649 25.15 -18.98 -1.98
C ALA A 649 26.33 -19.95 -2.23
N GLU A 650 27.51 -19.41 -2.58
CA GLU A 650 28.74 -20.21 -2.75
C GLU A 650 29.14 -20.91 -1.44
N LEU A 651 29.04 -20.22 -0.30
CA LEU A 651 29.33 -20.80 1.01
C LEU A 651 28.35 -21.91 1.38
N HIS A 652 27.06 -21.76 1.05
CA HIS A 652 26.05 -22.79 1.28
C HIS A 652 26.38 -24.06 0.50
N ALA A 653 26.66 -23.92 -0.81
CA ALA A 653 27.01 -25.04 -1.67
C ALA A 653 28.31 -25.76 -1.22
N LEU A 654 29.28 -25.02 -0.67
CA LEU A 654 30.51 -25.62 -0.12
C LEU A 654 30.26 -26.34 1.20
N ARG A 655 29.35 -25.85 2.05
CA ARG A 655 28.96 -26.53 3.30
C ARG A 655 28.25 -27.85 3.01
N GLU A 656 27.30 -27.86 2.08
CA GLU A 656 26.63 -29.09 1.64
C GLU A 656 27.63 -30.13 1.12
N LYS A 657 28.69 -29.70 0.41
CA LYS A 657 29.77 -30.58 -0.04
C LYS A 657 30.62 -31.12 1.11
N SER A 658 30.87 -30.33 2.15
CA SER A 658 31.62 -30.80 3.32
C SER A 658 30.81 -31.77 4.17
N ASP A 659 29.52 -31.46 4.39
CA ASP A 659 28.59 -32.31 5.13
C ASP A 659 28.40 -33.66 4.41
N ALA A 660 28.36 -33.66 3.08
CA ALA A 660 28.33 -34.88 2.27
C ALA A 660 29.63 -35.70 2.39
N ALA A 661 30.79 -35.06 2.50
CA ALA A 661 32.07 -35.74 2.74
C ALA A 661 32.14 -36.34 4.16
N ASP A 662 31.50 -35.71 5.15
CA ASP A 662 31.37 -36.25 6.50
C ASP A 662 30.57 -37.54 6.54
N ALA A 663 29.40 -37.54 5.90
CA ALA A 663 28.58 -38.74 5.77
C ALA A 663 29.32 -39.89 5.07
N GLN A 664 30.22 -39.58 4.12
CA GLN A 664 31.05 -40.58 3.44
C GLN A 664 32.19 -41.13 4.31
N ILE A 665 32.80 -40.29 5.16
CA ILE A 665 33.85 -40.72 6.10
C ILE A 665 33.24 -41.60 7.19
N ASP A 666 32.13 -41.19 7.80
CA ASP A 666 31.44 -41.96 8.84
C ASP A 666 31.02 -43.34 8.33
N ALA A 667 30.56 -43.41 7.07
CA ALA A 667 30.21 -44.66 6.42
C ALA A 667 31.42 -45.59 6.22
N VAL A 668 32.58 -45.03 5.85
CA VAL A 668 33.82 -45.81 5.61
C VAL A 668 34.51 -46.21 6.91
N ASP A 669 34.54 -45.33 7.92
CA ASP A 669 35.08 -45.64 9.26
C ASP A 669 34.22 -46.69 9.98
N GLY A 670 32.89 -46.60 9.87
CA GLY A 670 31.99 -47.62 10.38
C GLY A 670 32.20 -49.01 9.74
N GLU A 671 32.63 -49.06 8.48
CA GLU A 671 32.94 -50.32 7.79
C GLU A 671 34.36 -50.82 8.10
N ARG A 672 35.30 -49.90 8.32
CA ARG A 672 36.66 -50.14 8.77
C ARG A 672 36.70 -50.76 10.17
N ASP A 673 35.91 -50.25 11.11
CA ASP A 673 35.82 -50.76 12.48
C ASP A 673 35.22 -52.17 12.55
N ARG A 674 34.34 -52.52 11.60
CA ARG A 674 33.72 -53.85 11.51
C ARG A 674 34.62 -54.90 10.84
N ARG A 675 35.40 -54.54 9.82
CA ARG A 675 36.14 -55.50 8.98
C ARG A 675 37.67 -55.47 9.13
N GLY A 676 38.20 -54.49 9.86
CA GLY A 676 39.63 -54.24 10.00
C GLY A 676 40.20 -53.42 8.83
N GLY A 677 41.13 -52.51 9.11
CA GLY A 677 41.65 -51.53 8.15
C GLY A 677 42.33 -52.10 6.90
N SER A 678 42.91 -53.30 7.01
CA SER A 678 43.55 -54.01 5.90
C SER A 678 42.56 -54.65 4.90
N ALA A 679 41.26 -54.59 5.18
CA ALA A 679 40.23 -55.14 4.29
C ALA A 679 40.17 -54.36 2.97
N ARG A 680 40.15 -55.07 1.84
CA ARG A 680 40.16 -54.48 0.50
C ARG A 680 38.77 -53.99 0.07
N TYR A 681 38.72 -52.75 -0.41
CA TYR A 681 37.56 -52.00 -0.89
C TYR A 681 37.79 -51.60 -2.36
N ARG A 682 36.88 -51.96 -3.27
CA ARG A 682 37.00 -51.65 -4.70
C ARG A 682 36.03 -50.52 -5.08
N PRO A 683 36.52 -49.35 -5.53
CA PRO A 683 35.65 -48.22 -5.85
C PRO A 683 34.82 -48.54 -7.09
N SER A 684 33.49 -48.39 -7.02
CA SER A 684 32.66 -48.60 -8.21
C SER A 684 32.71 -47.35 -9.10
N SER A 685 33.32 -47.43 -10.29
CA SER A 685 33.18 -46.40 -11.32
C SER A 685 31.90 -46.64 -12.13
N LYS A 686 31.12 -45.59 -12.43
CA LYS A 686 30.19 -45.56 -13.58
C LYS A 686 29.74 -44.12 -13.92
N SER A 687 30.34 -43.61 -15.00
CA SER A 687 29.79 -42.78 -16.10
C SER A 687 28.83 -41.60 -15.83
N GLY A 688 29.31 -40.37 -16.10
CA GLY A 688 28.59 -39.35 -16.89
C GLY A 688 28.34 -37.97 -16.24
N GLY A 689 29.00 -36.91 -16.73
CA GLY A 689 28.56 -35.50 -16.62
C GLY A 689 29.54 -34.52 -15.97
N SER A 690 29.99 -33.50 -16.72
CA SER A 690 31.01 -32.49 -16.39
C SER A 690 30.73 -31.59 -15.17
N PRO A 691 31.78 -31.03 -14.52
CA PRO A 691 31.68 -29.96 -13.53
C PRO A 691 31.85 -28.59 -14.21
N MET A 692 30.92 -28.19 -15.06
CA MET A 692 30.71 -26.81 -15.56
C MET A 692 29.32 -26.81 -16.20
N ASP A 693 28.29 -26.80 -15.36
CA ASP A 693 26.96 -26.21 -15.57
C ASP A 693 26.35 -25.94 -14.19
#